data_AF-A0AAU2RAP5-F1
#
_entry.id   AF-A0AAU2RAP5-F1
#
_cell.length_a   1.000
_cell.length_b   1.000
_cell.length_c   1.000
_cell.angle_alpha   90.00
_cell.angle_beta   90.00
_cell.angle_gamma   90.00
#
_symmetry.space_group_name_H-M   'P 1'
#
loop_
_entity.id
_entity.type
_entity.pdbx_description
1 polymer ?
#
loop_
_entity_poly.entity_id
_entity_poly.type
_entity_poly.pdbx_seq_one_letter_code
_entity_poly.pdbx_strand_id
1 'polypeptide(L)'
;MTATRPVAGRRAIEVLLRTELENAPDRRLVLVDAVWDPEEKDSEFTVAVGSGRRRVVVSDQHSPLGVADAWHRHLAGGAAPDDSVLVVTGTVPPDQLGLDLRAHAVHRHPLPVDRAEIVTQLFGATDLDPRMLGEHWLLDALLQAEPLDGWPRVGAVLTRDRAVRALIAARLGLGDPASDTLDLDADTLFAWTRTPAGPALYATLPKDEQRGLETWLSRAVGPAAPTLLTLASEGRGNDALPLGVLASAALRSPSAEAAGFALGTLFGQALASFDTLRPFADAATGVLTRWIAQAEGTGSPSAPARSRVLAVLERADRLAADARLTDLVRDDRLLPSGYLGRLRTLAACLGSHGAGAPALAESALHRLTAHQLAALHGESTETARTAVRLMRWLATESAPPATVGKAVQDHLSSSGRADLAIGVLTEGDASRDASVGEAYRRLIGAARERRAALDARFAEVLASWSETACQQANGGALLIEDVLAKAAAPLAQGGGRPLVLVLDGMSADIAVRIAGELDRRAWTEIVPGAAKGALPHRQAAVSMLPSVTRVSRASLLCGRPSEGGQAAERTGFATFWRKRHRGAHLFHKGGYEGPPGHRLAPEVVQALASDDVVGVVVNTIDDALADGREGTTGSWGLADIGKLPDLLNAARDYGRPVVLVSDHGHLIDRTERGHQPADVPGVRGARWRTGEPGDGEVLLAGPRVLTDGRRIVAAWRDDLRYTSRQAGYHGGASLAEVTVPVITLVPAGGSVPSGWTLLPPESTEPPWWNTTESDRAKAEAVPGTAAEPAEQAPTAPPRKPPAVSTAATGELTLGDRTVRSAPYRTQREFVRLAPADKAVAAAIDALDAAGGKLSPGAVATAAQAATGKSQRNPARFATMLERLLNIDGYPVLQLIESGRTVQLDGALLTQQFPSPEGPA
;
A
#
# COMPACT_ATOMS: atom_id res chain seq x y z
N MET A 1 31.42 26.00 -61.42
CA MET A 1 30.74 25.72 -60.13
C MET A 1 31.84 25.56 -59.10
N THR A 2 32.05 26.56 -58.24
CA THR A 2 33.00 26.45 -57.12
C THR A 2 32.43 25.45 -56.14
N ALA A 3 33.05 24.26 -56.05
CA ALA A 3 32.73 23.30 -55.00
C ALA A 3 32.96 23.99 -53.65
N THR A 4 31.95 23.97 -52.79
CA THR A 4 32.05 24.49 -51.42
C THR A 4 33.12 23.68 -50.71
N ARG A 5 34.21 24.32 -50.27
CA ARG A 5 35.28 23.63 -49.53
C ARG A 5 34.76 23.16 -48.17
N PRO A 6 35.24 22.00 -47.66
CA PRO A 6 34.84 21.53 -46.35
C PRO A 6 35.29 22.52 -45.27
N VAL A 7 34.49 22.66 -44.22
CA VAL A 7 34.90 23.36 -42.99
C VAL A 7 35.61 22.35 -42.10
N ALA A 8 36.76 22.74 -41.55
CA ALA A 8 37.58 21.92 -40.66
C ALA A 8 37.83 22.65 -39.33
N GLY A 9 37.37 22.05 -38.23
CA GLY A 9 37.71 22.47 -36.87
C GLY A 9 39.01 21.82 -36.38
N ARG A 10 39.39 22.15 -35.14
CA ARG A 10 40.66 21.71 -34.54
C ARG A 10 40.87 20.19 -34.62
N ARG A 11 39.86 19.40 -34.29
CA ARG A 11 40.01 17.94 -34.21
C ARG A 11 40.28 17.27 -35.56
N ALA A 12 39.64 17.75 -36.63
CA ALA A 12 39.90 17.27 -37.99
C ALA A 12 41.36 17.51 -38.38
N ILE A 13 41.90 18.69 -38.04
CA ILE A 13 43.31 19.01 -38.24
C ILE A 13 44.21 18.15 -37.35
N GLU A 14 43.86 17.91 -36.08
CA GLU A 14 44.67 17.05 -35.20
C GLU A 14 44.82 15.63 -35.73
N VAL A 15 43.74 15.02 -36.26
CA VAL A 15 43.78 13.65 -36.81
C VAL A 15 44.58 13.62 -38.11
N LEU A 16 44.31 14.57 -39.03
CA LEU A 16 45.06 14.71 -40.27
C LEU A 16 46.57 14.83 -39.98
N LEU A 17 46.96 15.69 -39.04
CA LEU A 17 48.35 15.92 -38.71
C LEU A 17 49.05 14.72 -38.07
N ARG A 18 48.36 13.89 -37.27
CA ARG A 18 48.95 12.68 -36.69
C ARG A 18 49.45 11.73 -37.79
N THR A 19 48.60 11.47 -38.78
CA THR A 19 48.91 10.58 -39.89
C THR A 19 49.97 11.17 -40.82
N GLU A 20 49.83 12.46 -41.15
CA GLU A 20 50.62 13.10 -42.21
C GLU A 20 52.01 13.51 -41.73
N LEU A 21 52.14 13.97 -40.48
CA LEU A 21 53.45 14.36 -39.91
C LEU A 21 54.27 13.15 -39.47
N GLU A 22 53.67 12.01 -39.15
CA GLU A 22 54.41 10.77 -38.90
C GLU A 22 55.18 10.32 -40.15
N ASN A 23 54.57 10.49 -41.32
CA ASN A 23 55.19 10.17 -42.61
C ASN A 23 56.10 11.29 -43.15
N ALA A 24 56.09 12.48 -42.53
CA ALA A 24 56.83 13.64 -42.97
C ALA A 24 57.37 14.49 -41.79
N PRO A 25 58.24 13.91 -40.91
CA PRO A 25 58.62 14.52 -39.64
C PRO A 25 59.38 15.86 -39.78
N ASP A 26 60.09 16.09 -40.89
CA ASP A 26 60.87 17.32 -41.09
C ASP A 26 60.04 18.50 -41.64
N ARG A 27 58.76 18.29 -41.95
CA ARG A 27 57.89 19.32 -42.55
C ARG A 27 57.30 20.23 -41.49
N ARG A 28 57.25 21.53 -41.80
CA ARG A 28 56.75 22.62 -40.93
C ARG A 28 55.58 23.41 -41.53
N LEU A 29 55.17 23.08 -42.76
CA LEU A 29 54.03 23.67 -43.45
C LEU A 29 53.08 22.56 -43.88
N VAL A 30 51.79 22.71 -43.56
CA VAL A 30 50.72 21.85 -44.03
C VAL A 30 49.68 22.74 -44.69
N LEU A 31 49.40 22.47 -45.97
CA LEU A 31 48.34 23.15 -46.70
C LEU A 31 47.12 22.25 -46.64
N VAL A 32 45.96 22.79 -46.27
CA VAL A 32 44.73 22.02 -46.10
C VAL A 32 43.65 22.60 -46.99
N ASP A 33 43.02 21.75 -47.80
CA ASP A 33 41.93 22.13 -48.72
C ASP A 33 40.59 22.19 -47.98
N ALA A 34 40.55 23.01 -46.93
CA ALA A 34 39.40 23.27 -46.08
C ALA A 34 39.43 24.72 -45.60
N VAL A 35 38.29 25.27 -45.18
CA VAL A 35 38.20 26.55 -44.47
C VAL A 35 38.20 26.28 -42.98
N TRP A 36 38.91 27.08 -42.19
CA TRP A 36 38.88 26.94 -40.73
C TRP A 36 37.48 27.23 -40.18
N ASP A 37 37.05 26.42 -39.20
CA ASP A 37 35.78 26.65 -38.52
C ASP A 37 35.80 28.00 -37.77
N PRO A 38 34.96 28.99 -38.15
CA PRO A 38 34.93 30.29 -37.49
C PRO A 38 34.49 30.22 -36.02
N GLU A 39 33.86 29.13 -35.58
CA GLU A 39 33.48 28.92 -34.17
C GLU A 39 34.65 28.39 -33.31
N GLU A 40 35.73 27.89 -33.93
CA GLU A 40 36.90 27.34 -33.26
C GLU A 40 37.88 28.45 -32.85
N LYS A 41 37.99 28.66 -31.53
CA LYS A 41 38.80 29.75 -30.95
C LYS A 41 40.27 29.38 -30.79
N ASP A 42 40.59 28.09 -30.74
CA ASP A 42 41.94 27.57 -30.51
C ASP A 42 42.66 27.34 -31.84
N SER A 43 43.17 28.41 -32.45
CA SER A 43 44.04 28.30 -33.63
C SER A 43 45.47 27.86 -33.28
N GLU A 44 45.80 27.70 -32.00
CA GLU A 44 47.09 27.16 -31.55
C GLU A 44 46.89 25.99 -30.58
N PHE A 45 47.52 24.86 -30.87
CA PHE A 45 47.41 23.65 -30.04
C PHE A 45 48.64 22.75 -30.19
N THR A 46 48.61 21.54 -29.62
CA THR A 46 49.73 20.59 -29.70
C THR A 46 49.23 19.21 -30.11
N VAL A 47 49.86 18.63 -31.13
CA VAL A 47 49.56 17.30 -31.65
C VAL A 47 50.67 16.32 -31.28
N ALA A 48 50.30 15.09 -30.94
CA ALA A 48 51.26 14.00 -30.79
C ALA A 48 51.67 13.50 -32.18
N VAL A 49 52.97 13.34 -32.43
CA VAL A 49 53.51 12.78 -33.68
C VAL A 49 54.57 11.76 -33.30
N GLY A 50 54.34 10.47 -33.56
CA GLY A 50 55.22 9.40 -33.07
C GLY A 50 55.39 9.44 -31.54
N SER A 51 56.63 9.53 -31.05
CA SER A 51 56.93 9.63 -29.60
C SER A 51 57.00 11.06 -29.06
N GLY A 52 56.77 12.09 -29.90
CA GLY A 52 56.94 13.51 -29.56
C GLY A 52 55.64 14.31 -29.62
N ARG A 53 55.73 15.60 -29.26
CA ARG A 53 54.62 16.56 -29.34
C ARG A 53 55.06 17.80 -30.14
N ARG A 54 54.25 18.20 -31.12
CA ARG A 54 54.52 19.37 -31.99
C ARG A 54 53.48 20.45 -31.76
N ARG A 55 53.94 21.70 -31.65
CA ARG A 55 53.06 22.86 -31.57
C ARG A 55 52.48 23.14 -32.96
N VAL A 56 51.19 23.38 -33.04
CA VAL A 56 50.45 23.65 -34.28
C VAL A 56 49.91 25.06 -34.21
N VAL A 57 50.10 25.81 -35.29
CA VAL A 57 49.51 27.13 -35.49
C VAL A 57 48.69 27.06 -36.77
N VAL A 58 47.40 27.35 -36.67
CA VAL A 58 46.46 27.37 -37.80
C VAL A 58 46.26 28.81 -38.26
N SER A 59 46.33 29.03 -39.57
CA SER A 59 46.06 30.33 -40.19
C SER A 59 45.12 30.16 -41.37
N ASP A 60 43.94 30.78 -41.30
CA ASP A 60 42.98 30.79 -42.40
C ASP A 60 43.27 31.94 -43.37
N GLN A 61 43.54 31.62 -44.63
CA GLN A 61 44.02 32.56 -45.64
C GLN A 61 43.24 32.45 -46.95
N HIS A 62 42.70 33.57 -47.41
CA HIS A 62 41.86 33.63 -48.63
C HIS A 62 42.57 34.24 -49.84
N SER A 63 43.88 34.49 -49.76
CA SER A 63 44.66 34.98 -50.90
C SER A 63 46.05 34.32 -50.96
N PRO A 64 46.65 34.12 -52.15
CA PRO A 64 48.00 33.58 -52.27
C PRO A 64 49.05 34.39 -51.50
N LEU A 65 48.91 35.72 -51.47
CA LEU A 65 49.78 36.61 -50.69
C LEU A 65 49.62 36.40 -49.18
N GLY A 66 48.38 36.18 -48.70
CA GLY A 66 48.12 35.88 -47.29
C GLY A 66 48.76 34.56 -46.84
N VAL A 67 48.73 33.54 -47.71
CA VAL A 67 49.40 32.25 -47.45
C VAL A 67 50.92 32.42 -47.36
N ALA A 68 51.52 33.17 -48.29
CA ALA A 68 52.96 33.44 -48.30
C ALA A 68 53.41 34.29 -47.10
N ASP A 69 52.62 35.30 -46.73
CA ASP A 69 52.86 36.13 -45.56
C ASP A 69 52.76 35.34 -44.25
N ALA A 70 51.74 34.47 -44.10
CA ALA A 70 51.61 33.58 -42.95
C ALA A 70 52.83 32.64 -42.81
N TRP A 71 53.31 32.08 -43.91
CA TRP A 71 54.51 31.24 -43.93
C TRP A 71 55.78 32.03 -43.56
N HIS A 72 55.99 33.22 -44.11
CA HIS A 72 57.12 34.07 -43.75
C HIS A 72 57.09 34.50 -42.28
N ARG A 73 55.91 34.84 -41.73
CA ARG A 73 55.76 35.17 -40.30
C ARG A 73 56.08 33.97 -39.40
N HIS A 74 55.64 32.77 -39.78
CA HIS A 74 55.96 31.53 -39.06
C HIS A 74 57.47 31.23 -39.04
N LEU A 75 58.16 31.49 -40.16
CA LEU A 75 59.62 31.34 -40.23
C LEU A 75 60.37 32.43 -39.43
N ALA A 76 59.91 33.68 -39.51
CA ALA A 76 60.55 34.82 -38.84
C ALA A 76 60.35 34.82 -37.31
N GLY A 77 59.26 34.23 -36.82
CA GLY A 77 58.92 34.14 -35.39
C GLY A 77 59.64 33.05 -34.59
N GLY A 78 60.45 32.19 -35.23
CA GLY A 78 61.07 31.03 -34.57
C GLY A 78 62.53 31.25 -34.12
N ALA A 79 62.78 31.30 -32.81
CA ALA A 79 64.09 30.95 -32.24
C ALA A 79 64.09 29.45 -31.90
N ALA A 80 65.13 28.71 -32.28
CA ALA A 80 65.15 27.24 -32.22
C ALA A 80 65.21 26.67 -30.78
N PRO A 81 64.70 25.44 -30.53
CA PRO A 81 63.98 24.56 -31.45
C PRO A 81 62.48 24.59 -31.13
N ASP A 82 61.75 25.60 -31.62
CA ASP A 82 60.28 25.51 -31.63
C ASP A 82 59.90 24.63 -32.84
N ASP A 83 59.64 23.35 -32.58
CA ASP A 83 59.25 22.32 -33.54
C ASP A 83 57.78 22.52 -33.98
N SER A 84 57.47 23.76 -34.37
CA SER A 84 56.12 24.24 -34.65
C SER A 84 55.77 24.12 -36.13
N VAL A 85 54.54 23.66 -36.39
CA VAL A 85 53.96 23.42 -37.70
C VAL A 85 52.90 24.46 -37.98
N LEU A 86 53.02 25.16 -39.13
CA LEU A 86 51.97 26.03 -39.66
C LEU A 86 51.00 25.20 -40.49
N VAL A 87 49.74 25.25 -40.15
CA VAL A 87 48.63 24.73 -40.96
C VAL A 87 47.96 25.93 -41.63
N VAL A 88 47.89 25.93 -42.95
CA VAL A 88 47.17 26.96 -43.70
C VAL A 88 45.91 26.36 -44.30
N THR A 89 44.77 26.88 -43.85
CA THR A 89 43.43 26.63 -44.41
C THR A 89 43.00 27.83 -45.27
N GLY A 90 41.89 27.71 -45.99
CA GLY A 90 41.21 28.83 -46.63
C GLY A 90 40.70 28.50 -48.03
N THR A 91 40.55 29.53 -48.87
CA THR A 91 39.83 29.42 -50.15
C THR A 91 40.74 29.47 -51.39
N VAL A 92 42.06 29.55 -51.21
CA VAL A 92 43.02 29.66 -52.31
C VAL A 92 43.12 28.34 -53.10
N PRO A 93 42.86 28.35 -54.42
CA PRO A 93 43.04 27.18 -55.27
C PRO A 93 44.51 26.68 -55.34
N PRO A 94 44.76 25.36 -55.42
CA PRO A 94 46.11 24.80 -55.40
C PRO A 94 47.03 25.27 -56.54
N ASP A 95 46.46 25.64 -57.68
CA ASP A 95 47.15 26.16 -58.87
C ASP A 95 47.58 27.63 -58.73
N GLN A 96 47.00 28.37 -57.78
CA GLN A 96 47.39 29.74 -57.44
C GLN A 96 48.49 29.81 -56.37
N LEU A 97 48.84 28.67 -55.76
CA LEU A 97 49.93 28.59 -54.79
C LEU A 97 51.26 28.38 -55.53
N GLY A 98 52.23 29.26 -55.27
CA GLY A 98 53.56 29.19 -55.89
C GLY A 98 54.28 27.86 -55.63
N LEU A 99 55.08 27.41 -56.59
CA LEU A 99 55.84 26.16 -56.51
C LEU A 99 56.79 26.13 -55.31
N ASP A 100 57.35 27.28 -54.94
CA ASP A 100 58.25 27.44 -53.80
C ASP A 100 57.54 27.13 -52.47
N LEU A 101 56.38 27.76 -52.23
CA LEU A 101 55.55 27.50 -51.06
C LEU A 101 55.09 26.03 -51.00
N ARG A 102 54.66 25.47 -52.13
CA ARG A 102 54.28 24.04 -52.22
C ARG A 102 55.45 23.12 -51.93
N ALA A 103 56.68 23.47 -52.30
CA ALA A 103 57.86 22.64 -52.02
C ALA A 103 58.13 22.48 -50.51
N HIS A 104 57.70 23.44 -49.68
CA HIS A 104 57.79 23.38 -48.23
C HIS A 104 56.66 22.57 -47.57
N ALA A 105 55.49 22.51 -48.20
CA ALA A 105 54.31 21.82 -47.68
C ALA A 105 54.47 20.29 -47.63
N VAL A 106 53.79 19.65 -46.67
CA VAL A 106 53.58 18.19 -46.65
C VAL A 106 52.96 17.74 -47.98
N HIS A 107 53.48 16.65 -48.55
CA HIS A 107 53.15 16.11 -49.89
C HIS A 107 53.22 17.06 -51.10
N ARG A 108 53.65 18.31 -50.92
CA ARG A 108 53.74 19.35 -51.96
C ARG A 108 52.42 19.74 -52.64
N HIS A 109 51.30 19.44 -51.99
CA HIS A 109 49.96 19.86 -52.42
C HIS A 109 49.07 20.05 -51.19
N PRO A 110 47.96 20.81 -51.33
CA PRO A 110 46.94 20.86 -50.29
C PRO A 110 46.38 19.46 -50.01
N LEU A 111 46.23 19.13 -48.73
CA LEU A 111 45.66 17.88 -48.26
C LEU A 111 44.13 18.02 -48.19
N PRO A 112 43.37 17.07 -48.77
CA PRO A 112 41.91 17.07 -48.64
C PRO A 112 41.52 16.75 -47.19
N VAL A 113 40.44 17.35 -46.71
CA VAL A 113 39.80 16.96 -45.44
C VAL A 113 38.57 16.12 -45.79
N ASP A 114 38.75 14.80 -45.83
CA ASP A 114 37.62 13.88 -45.94
C ASP A 114 37.10 13.51 -44.55
N ARG A 115 35.92 14.05 -44.22
CA ARG A 115 35.24 13.81 -42.95
C ARG A 115 34.95 12.32 -42.73
N ALA A 116 34.64 11.58 -43.79
CA ALA A 116 34.35 10.16 -43.72
C ALA A 116 35.61 9.36 -43.36
N GLU A 117 36.75 9.70 -43.96
CA GLU A 117 38.03 9.06 -43.67
C GLU A 117 38.48 9.32 -42.22
N ILE A 118 38.37 10.57 -41.75
CA ILE A 118 38.73 10.95 -40.38
C ILE A 118 37.85 10.21 -39.36
N VAL A 119 36.53 10.18 -39.55
CA VAL A 119 35.61 9.43 -38.67
C VAL A 119 35.95 7.93 -38.68
N THR A 120 36.25 7.36 -39.84
CA THR A 120 36.64 5.93 -39.96
C THR A 120 37.89 5.63 -39.12
N GLN A 121 38.91 6.49 -39.21
CA GLN A 121 40.14 6.37 -38.43
C GLN A 121 39.90 6.52 -36.92
N LEU A 122 39.06 7.47 -36.51
CA LEU A 122 38.73 7.71 -35.10
C LEU A 122 38.09 6.50 -34.42
N PHE A 123 37.25 5.74 -35.13
CA PHE A 123 36.65 4.50 -34.64
C PHE A 123 37.54 3.26 -34.87
N GLY A 124 38.72 3.42 -35.48
CA GLY A 124 39.63 2.31 -35.79
C GLY A 124 39.10 1.33 -36.83
N ALA A 125 38.13 1.75 -37.67
CA ALA A 125 37.58 0.95 -38.76
C ALA A 125 38.48 1.02 -40.01
N THR A 126 38.30 0.09 -40.94
CA THR A 126 38.96 0.10 -42.26
C THR A 126 38.07 0.71 -43.34
N ASP A 127 36.75 0.63 -43.19
CA ASP A 127 35.77 1.12 -44.15
C ASP A 127 34.57 1.79 -43.44
N LEU A 128 33.83 2.60 -44.17
CA LEU A 128 32.63 3.32 -43.71
C LEU A 128 31.39 2.84 -44.47
N ASP A 129 30.27 2.70 -43.77
CA ASP A 129 28.98 2.47 -44.42
C ASP A 129 28.69 3.54 -45.50
N PRO A 130 28.49 3.16 -46.78
CA PRO A 130 28.30 4.11 -47.88
C PRO A 130 27.13 5.09 -47.65
N ARG A 131 26.15 4.72 -46.82
CA ARG A 131 25.02 5.59 -46.45
C ARG A 131 25.46 6.83 -45.67
N MET A 132 26.62 6.79 -45.01
CA MET A 132 27.14 7.91 -44.22
C MET A 132 27.84 8.98 -45.05
N LEU A 133 28.29 8.67 -46.28
CA LEU A 133 29.05 9.60 -47.13
C LEU A 133 28.27 10.89 -47.46
N GLY A 134 26.94 10.82 -47.49
CA GLY A 134 26.05 11.97 -47.71
C GLY A 134 25.47 12.58 -46.43
N GLU A 135 25.76 12.03 -45.24
CA GLU A 135 25.22 12.50 -43.97
C GLU A 135 26.20 13.45 -43.28
N HIS A 136 26.39 14.64 -43.85
CA HIS A 136 27.32 15.64 -43.31
C HIS A 136 27.03 15.97 -41.84
N TRP A 137 25.75 16.03 -41.45
CA TRP A 137 25.35 16.25 -40.05
C TRP A 137 25.93 15.20 -39.09
N LEU A 138 25.98 13.93 -39.51
CA LEU A 138 26.42 12.82 -38.67
C LEU A 138 27.94 12.82 -38.54
N LEU A 139 28.64 13.02 -39.67
CA LEU A 139 30.11 13.08 -39.69
C LEU A 139 30.62 14.27 -38.87
N ASP A 140 30.01 15.45 -39.03
CA ASP A 140 30.39 16.65 -38.27
C ASP A 140 30.11 16.47 -36.77
N ALA A 141 28.95 15.92 -36.42
CA ALA A 141 28.60 15.67 -35.02
C ALA A 141 29.55 14.66 -34.35
N LEU A 142 29.99 13.61 -35.05
CA LEU A 142 30.96 12.63 -34.51
C LEU A 142 32.36 13.21 -34.30
N LEU A 143 32.78 14.15 -35.15
CA LEU A 143 34.05 14.86 -34.97
C LEU A 143 34.01 15.80 -33.77
N GLN A 144 32.87 16.46 -33.55
CA GLN A 144 32.68 17.41 -32.45
C GLN A 144 32.39 16.73 -31.10
N ALA A 145 31.79 15.55 -31.09
CA ALA A 145 31.33 14.86 -29.89
C ALA A 145 32.33 13.82 -29.35
N GLU A 146 33.57 13.79 -29.85
CA GLU A 146 34.55 12.78 -29.46
C GLU A 146 34.81 12.79 -27.94
N PRO A 147 34.65 11.64 -27.25
CA PRO A 147 34.98 11.52 -25.82
C PRO A 147 36.47 11.74 -25.54
N LEU A 148 36.82 12.09 -24.29
CA LEU A 148 38.22 12.28 -23.87
C LEU A 148 39.10 11.03 -24.11
N ASP A 149 38.52 9.84 -23.95
CA ASP A 149 39.20 8.55 -24.16
C ASP A 149 39.13 8.07 -25.63
N GLY A 150 38.59 8.90 -26.53
CA GLY A 150 38.34 8.56 -27.93
C GLY A 150 37.10 7.71 -28.14
N TRP A 151 36.78 7.45 -29.41
CA TRP A 151 35.68 6.56 -29.76
C TRP A 151 36.03 5.09 -29.51
N PRO A 152 35.08 4.27 -29.02
CA PRO A 152 35.31 2.83 -28.89
C PRO A 152 35.63 2.20 -30.24
N ARG A 153 36.66 1.35 -30.27
CA ARG A 153 37.07 0.67 -31.51
C ARG A 153 35.96 -0.25 -32.02
N VAL A 154 35.74 -0.22 -33.33
CA VAL A 154 34.76 -1.08 -34.02
C VAL A 154 35.48 -2.10 -34.90
N GLY A 155 34.73 -3.02 -35.51
CA GLY A 155 35.26 -3.99 -36.47
C GLY A 155 35.69 -3.35 -37.80
N ALA A 156 35.81 -4.16 -38.85
CA ALA A 156 36.32 -3.69 -40.15
C ALA A 156 35.50 -2.54 -40.77
N VAL A 157 34.20 -2.47 -40.52
CA VAL A 157 33.30 -1.44 -41.10
C VAL A 157 32.57 -0.69 -39.99
N LEU A 158 32.66 0.65 -39.99
CA LEU A 158 31.82 1.50 -39.15
C LEU A 158 30.42 1.62 -39.77
N THR A 159 29.44 0.94 -39.16
CA THR A 159 28.05 1.00 -39.61
C THR A 159 27.38 2.30 -39.19
N ARG A 160 26.44 2.78 -40.01
CA ARG A 160 25.64 3.97 -39.68
C ARG A 160 24.94 3.86 -38.33
N ASP A 161 24.38 2.70 -38.01
CA ASP A 161 23.69 2.48 -36.74
C ASP A 161 24.66 2.54 -35.55
N ARG A 162 25.86 1.96 -35.67
CA ARG A 162 26.89 2.03 -34.63
C ARG A 162 27.35 3.46 -34.39
N ALA A 163 27.56 4.22 -35.47
CA ALA A 163 27.95 5.61 -35.42
C ALA A 163 26.90 6.48 -34.71
N VAL A 164 25.62 6.35 -35.08
CA VAL A 164 24.52 7.11 -34.42
C VAL A 164 24.38 6.74 -32.95
N ARG A 165 24.57 5.47 -32.57
CA ARG A 165 24.51 5.02 -31.16
C ARG A 165 25.62 5.61 -30.32
N ALA A 166 26.85 5.58 -30.83
CA ALA A 166 27.99 6.20 -30.18
C ALA A 166 27.75 7.71 -29.98
N LEU A 167 27.22 8.38 -31.01
CA LEU A 167 26.86 9.79 -30.93
C LEU A 167 25.78 10.07 -29.86
N ILE A 168 24.71 9.26 -29.82
CA ILE A 168 23.64 9.39 -28.82
C ILE A 168 24.17 9.18 -27.39
N ALA A 169 25.05 8.20 -27.19
CA ALA A 169 25.67 7.97 -25.89
C ALA A 169 26.54 9.16 -25.47
N ALA A 170 27.37 9.70 -26.38
CA ALA A 170 28.26 10.83 -26.11
C ALA A 170 27.50 12.16 -25.89
N ARG A 171 26.50 12.46 -26.71
CA ARG A 171 25.74 13.73 -26.65
C ARG A 171 24.66 13.73 -25.60
N LEU A 172 23.92 12.63 -25.47
CA LEU A 172 22.68 12.57 -24.70
C LEU A 172 22.80 11.70 -23.44
N GLY A 173 23.91 10.98 -23.26
CA GLY A 173 24.10 10.04 -22.15
C GLY A 173 23.18 8.82 -22.23
N LEU A 174 22.73 8.46 -23.44
CA LEU A 174 21.79 7.37 -23.70
C LEU A 174 22.51 6.14 -24.24
N GLY A 175 22.49 5.04 -23.48
CA GLY A 175 23.12 3.77 -23.85
C GLY A 175 24.63 3.73 -23.59
N ASP A 176 25.24 2.60 -23.92
CA ASP A 176 26.68 2.38 -23.79
C ASP A 176 27.36 2.57 -25.16
N PRO A 177 28.33 3.50 -25.29
CA PRO A 177 29.03 3.73 -26.53
C PRO A 177 29.85 2.51 -26.98
N ALA A 178 30.11 1.49 -26.15
CA ALA A 178 30.82 0.25 -26.51
C ALA A 178 29.88 -0.92 -26.87
N SER A 179 28.58 -0.81 -26.60
CA SER A 179 27.62 -1.89 -26.85
C SER A 179 27.20 -1.97 -28.32
N ASP A 180 27.13 -3.20 -28.84
CA ASP A 180 26.58 -3.51 -30.16
C ASP A 180 25.06 -3.76 -30.13
N THR A 181 24.48 -4.00 -28.95
CA THR A 181 23.02 -4.08 -28.75
C THR A 181 22.46 -2.75 -28.26
N LEU A 182 21.24 -2.40 -28.70
CA LEU A 182 20.47 -1.32 -28.10
C LEU A 182 19.32 -1.94 -27.33
N ASP A 183 19.31 -1.68 -26.04
CA ASP A 183 18.09 -1.74 -25.25
C ASP A 183 17.57 -0.31 -25.10
N LEU A 184 17.26 0.35 -26.22
CA LEU A 184 16.58 1.66 -26.25
C LEU A 184 15.11 1.43 -26.59
N ASP A 185 14.28 1.51 -25.58
CA ASP A 185 12.82 1.47 -25.70
C ASP A 185 12.21 2.80 -25.23
N ALA A 186 10.87 2.88 -25.26
CA ALA A 186 10.16 4.05 -24.79
C ALA A 186 10.44 4.35 -23.31
N ASP A 187 10.63 3.32 -22.48
CA ASP A 187 10.90 3.47 -21.04
C ASP A 187 12.23 4.18 -20.80
N THR A 188 13.26 3.78 -21.55
CA THR A 188 14.59 4.37 -21.53
C THR A 188 14.55 5.82 -21.98
N LEU A 189 13.80 6.13 -23.03
CA LEU A 189 13.69 7.51 -23.54
C LEU A 189 12.89 8.41 -22.58
N PHE A 190 11.80 7.93 -21.99
CA PHE A 190 11.08 8.68 -20.95
C PHE A 190 11.91 8.82 -19.66
N ALA A 191 12.69 7.81 -19.27
CA ALA A 191 13.63 7.93 -18.16
C ALA A 191 14.70 9.00 -18.44
N TRP A 192 15.22 9.05 -19.68
CA TRP A 192 16.16 10.09 -20.11
C TRP A 192 15.57 11.49 -20.01
N THR A 193 14.29 11.68 -20.34
CA THR A 193 13.65 12.99 -20.18
C THR A 193 13.63 13.52 -18.75
N ARG A 194 13.94 12.68 -17.77
CA ARG A 194 13.99 13.04 -16.35
C ARG A 194 15.42 13.27 -15.85
N THR A 195 16.42 13.10 -16.69
CA THR A 195 17.81 13.40 -16.33
C THR A 195 18.03 14.91 -16.28
N PRO A 196 18.84 15.43 -15.33
CA PRO A 196 19.00 16.88 -15.15
C PRO A 196 19.50 17.64 -16.39
N ALA A 197 20.28 16.99 -17.24
CA ALA A 197 20.92 17.61 -18.41
C ALA A 197 20.43 17.06 -19.76
N GLY A 198 19.86 15.85 -19.83
CA GLY A 198 19.61 15.16 -21.10
C GLY A 198 18.79 15.97 -22.11
N PRO A 199 17.53 16.34 -21.80
CA PRO A 199 16.72 17.13 -22.71
C PRO A 199 17.29 18.51 -23.05
N ALA A 200 17.96 19.15 -22.09
CA ALA A 200 18.59 20.44 -22.30
C ALA A 200 19.76 20.34 -23.28
N LEU A 201 20.58 19.29 -23.18
CA LEU A 201 21.66 19.01 -24.13
C LEU A 201 21.10 18.79 -25.54
N TYR A 202 20.03 18.00 -25.69
CA TYR A 202 19.37 17.83 -26.98
C TYR A 202 18.88 19.15 -27.58
N ALA A 203 18.28 20.01 -26.77
CA ALA A 203 17.78 21.32 -27.22
C ALA A 203 18.89 22.24 -27.76
N THR A 204 20.12 22.10 -27.25
CA THR A 204 21.29 22.89 -27.71
C THR A 204 21.93 22.37 -28.99
N LEU A 205 21.58 21.18 -29.47
CA LEU A 205 22.17 20.61 -30.68
C LEU A 205 21.77 21.41 -31.95
N PRO A 206 22.63 21.44 -32.99
CA PRO A 206 22.28 21.98 -34.29
C PRO A 206 21.00 21.36 -34.87
N LYS A 207 20.20 22.13 -35.61
CA LYS A 207 18.89 21.68 -36.14
C LYS A 207 18.98 20.46 -37.06
N ASP A 208 20.05 20.34 -37.83
CA ASP A 208 20.26 19.19 -38.71
C ASP A 208 20.65 17.93 -37.92
N GLU A 209 21.40 18.08 -36.82
CA GLU A 209 21.69 16.98 -35.88
C GLU A 209 20.41 16.53 -35.16
N GLN A 210 19.58 17.47 -34.67
CA GLN A 210 18.27 17.15 -34.08
C GLN A 210 17.40 16.34 -35.04
N ARG A 211 17.27 16.77 -36.31
CA ARG A 211 16.45 16.09 -37.32
C ARG A 211 16.97 14.68 -37.64
N GLY A 212 18.30 14.53 -37.73
CA GLY A 212 18.97 13.26 -37.97
C GLY A 212 18.73 12.25 -36.84
N LEU A 213 18.91 12.70 -35.60
CA LEU A 213 18.67 11.90 -34.39
C LEU A 213 17.19 11.55 -34.22
N GLU A 214 16.27 12.49 -34.45
CA GLU A 214 14.82 12.26 -34.41
C GLU A 214 14.39 11.18 -35.40
N THR A 215 14.86 11.28 -36.65
CA THR A 215 14.53 10.29 -37.70
C THR A 215 14.99 8.89 -37.31
N TRP A 216 16.17 8.78 -36.71
CA TRP A 216 16.72 7.49 -36.30
C TRP A 216 16.02 6.94 -35.04
N LEU A 217 15.82 7.76 -34.02
CA LEU A 217 15.13 7.37 -32.78
C LEU A 217 13.66 7.02 -33.03
N SER A 218 12.99 7.67 -33.98
CA SER A 218 11.65 7.30 -34.41
C SER A 218 11.57 5.87 -34.95
N ARG A 219 12.60 5.43 -35.69
CA ARG A 219 12.67 4.05 -36.21
C ARG A 219 13.09 3.05 -35.14
N ALA A 220 13.98 3.44 -34.23
CA ALA A 220 14.54 2.57 -33.21
C ALA A 220 13.60 2.36 -32.01
N VAL A 221 13.04 3.44 -31.47
CA VAL A 221 12.18 3.44 -30.26
C VAL A 221 10.69 3.35 -30.63
N GLY A 222 10.32 3.88 -31.79
CA GLY A 222 8.96 3.85 -32.31
C GLY A 222 8.25 5.22 -32.30
N PRO A 223 6.92 5.22 -32.54
CA PRO A 223 6.15 6.43 -32.87
C PRO A 223 5.99 7.44 -31.73
N ALA A 224 6.36 7.10 -30.50
CA ALA A 224 6.36 8.05 -29.38
C ALA A 224 7.58 9.01 -29.40
N ALA A 225 8.68 8.62 -30.05
CA ALA A 225 9.93 9.37 -30.01
C ALA A 225 9.85 10.78 -30.65
N PRO A 226 9.20 10.99 -31.81
CA PRO A 226 9.12 12.32 -32.43
C PRO A 226 8.54 13.38 -31.50
N THR A 227 7.35 13.15 -30.92
CA THR A 227 6.71 14.11 -30.01
C THR A 227 7.57 14.41 -28.78
N LEU A 228 8.19 13.38 -28.19
CA LEU A 228 9.08 13.54 -27.04
C LEU A 228 10.29 14.43 -27.39
N LEU A 229 10.92 14.19 -28.53
CA LEU A 229 12.09 14.95 -28.98
C LEU A 229 11.72 16.37 -29.39
N THR A 230 10.53 16.59 -29.98
CA THR A 230 10.02 17.95 -30.23
C THR A 230 9.87 18.72 -28.91
N LEU A 231 9.25 18.11 -27.89
CA LEU A 231 9.14 18.71 -26.55
C LEU A 231 10.51 19.00 -25.93
N ALA A 232 11.48 18.09 -26.09
CA ALA A 232 12.84 18.32 -25.63
C ALA A 232 13.47 19.53 -26.34
N SER A 233 13.32 19.66 -27.66
CA SER A 233 13.85 20.79 -28.45
C SER A 233 13.24 22.15 -28.07
N GLU A 234 12.02 22.16 -27.53
CA GLU A 234 11.33 23.34 -27.00
C GLU A 234 11.70 23.66 -25.54
N GLY A 235 12.62 22.91 -24.93
CA GLY A 235 12.98 23.07 -23.52
C GLY A 235 11.96 22.48 -22.54
N ARG A 236 11.00 21.70 -23.04
CA ARG A 236 9.88 21.09 -22.27
C ARG A 236 10.03 19.59 -22.08
N GLY A 237 11.20 19.01 -22.39
CA GLY A 237 11.43 17.57 -22.31
C GLY A 237 11.14 16.98 -20.93
N ASN A 238 11.48 17.69 -19.85
CA ASN A 238 11.18 17.27 -18.47
C ASN A 238 9.68 17.06 -18.18
N ASP A 239 8.81 17.67 -19.00
CA ASP A 239 7.35 17.57 -18.91
C ASP A 239 6.77 16.53 -19.89
N ALA A 240 7.59 15.73 -20.59
CA ALA A 240 7.11 14.74 -21.56
C ALA A 240 6.17 13.69 -20.94
N LEU A 241 6.54 13.06 -19.83
CA LEU A 241 5.66 12.12 -19.12
C LEU A 241 4.37 12.80 -18.62
N PRO A 242 4.42 13.94 -17.89
CA PRO A 242 3.23 14.69 -17.51
C PRO A 242 2.29 15.01 -18.67
N LEU A 243 2.84 15.53 -19.77
CA LEU A 243 2.07 15.89 -20.97
C LEU A 243 1.49 14.67 -21.66
N GLY A 244 2.18 13.53 -21.66
CA GLY A 244 1.68 12.26 -22.18
C GLY A 244 0.42 11.78 -21.44
N VAL A 245 0.37 11.92 -20.11
CA VAL A 245 -0.83 11.62 -19.32
C VAL A 245 -1.98 12.57 -19.66
N LEU A 246 -1.70 13.87 -19.77
CA LEU A 246 -2.72 14.86 -20.14
C LEU A 246 -3.24 14.65 -21.56
N ALA A 247 -2.38 14.26 -22.51
CA ALA A 247 -2.79 13.86 -23.84
C ALA A 247 -3.72 12.65 -23.79
N SER A 248 -3.36 11.63 -23.00
CA SER A 248 -4.19 10.44 -22.77
C SER A 248 -5.58 10.81 -22.23
N ALA A 249 -5.65 11.73 -21.26
CA ALA A 249 -6.91 12.24 -20.72
C ALA A 249 -7.73 13.04 -21.76
N ALA A 250 -7.09 13.97 -22.49
CA ALA A 250 -7.74 14.78 -23.51
C ALA A 250 -8.28 13.93 -24.68
N LEU A 251 -7.52 12.93 -25.13
CA LEU A 251 -7.89 12.02 -26.22
C LEU A 251 -9.04 11.05 -25.84
N ARG A 252 -9.34 10.90 -24.54
CA ARG A 252 -10.51 10.17 -24.03
C ARG A 252 -11.75 11.04 -23.85
N SER A 253 -11.62 12.36 -23.96
CA SER A 253 -12.74 13.27 -23.80
C SER A 253 -13.82 12.99 -24.86
N PRO A 254 -15.10 12.90 -24.49
CA PRO A 254 -16.19 12.74 -25.46
C PRO A 254 -16.43 14.02 -26.28
N SER A 255 -15.90 15.17 -25.85
CA SER A 255 -15.98 16.44 -26.59
C SER A 255 -14.74 16.65 -27.44
N ALA A 256 -14.90 16.54 -28.76
CA ALA A 256 -13.82 16.77 -29.72
C ALA A 256 -13.29 18.22 -29.68
N GLU A 257 -14.17 19.19 -29.43
CA GLU A 257 -13.80 20.60 -29.27
C GLU A 257 -12.94 20.82 -28.02
N ALA A 258 -13.36 20.27 -26.88
CA ALA A 258 -12.60 20.37 -25.64
C ALA A 258 -11.26 19.63 -25.73
N ALA A 259 -11.23 18.47 -26.40
CA ALA A 259 -9.99 17.74 -26.68
C ALA A 259 -9.04 18.57 -27.57
N GLY A 260 -9.54 19.15 -28.66
CA GLY A 260 -8.74 19.99 -29.56
C GLY A 260 -8.18 21.23 -28.87
N PHE A 261 -9.00 21.94 -28.08
CA PHE A 261 -8.56 23.07 -27.26
C PHE A 261 -7.45 22.64 -26.27
N ALA A 262 -7.70 21.59 -25.48
CA ALA A 262 -6.75 21.09 -24.50
C ALA A 262 -5.41 20.70 -25.11
N LEU A 263 -5.43 19.92 -26.19
CA LEU A 263 -4.22 19.47 -26.88
C LEU A 263 -3.48 20.64 -27.52
N GLY A 264 -4.19 21.59 -28.15
CA GLY A 264 -3.59 22.80 -28.71
C GLY A 264 -2.89 23.66 -27.65
N THR A 265 -3.54 23.87 -26.50
CA THR A 265 -2.96 24.62 -25.38
C THR A 265 -1.75 23.91 -24.77
N LEU A 266 -1.80 22.57 -24.63
CA LEU A 266 -0.74 21.80 -23.98
C LEU A 266 0.47 21.57 -24.89
N PHE A 267 0.28 21.34 -26.18
CA PHE A 267 1.36 20.90 -27.08
C PHE A 267 1.84 21.99 -28.03
N GLY A 268 1.04 23.01 -28.37
CA GLY A 268 1.47 24.09 -29.25
C GLY A 268 2.03 23.56 -30.57
N GLN A 269 3.29 23.90 -30.88
CA GLN A 269 3.97 23.45 -32.11
C GLN A 269 4.35 21.97 -32.10
N ALA A 270 4.45 21.34 -30.93
CA ALA A 270 4.66 19.90 -30.80
C ALA A 270 3.42 19.06 -31.19
N LEU A 271 2.26 19.70 -31.41
CA LEU A 271 1.05 19.04 -31.90
C LEU A 271 1.07 18.90 -33.42
N ALA A 272 1.66 17.81 -33.94
CA ALA A 272 1.64 17.53 -35.38
C ALA A 272 0.25 17.05 -35.86
N SER A 273 -0.32 16.04 -35.20
CA SER A 273 -1.67 15.53 -35.44
C SER A 273 -2.16 14.70 -34.24
N PHE A 274 -3.45 14.42 -34.15
CA PHE A 274 -4.00 13.53 -33.10
C PHE A 274 -3.55 12.07 -33.27
N ASP A 275 -3.41 11.60 -34.51
CA ASP A 275 -2.98 10.23 -34.81
C ASP A 275 -1.51 10.00 -34.41
N THR A 276 -0.66 11.02 -34.57
CA THR A 276 0.74 10.97 -34.13
C THR A 276 0.90 11.13 -32.62
N LEU A 277 -0.05 11.80 -31.95
CA LEU A 277 0.02 12.01 -30.50
C LEU A 277 -0.43 10.79 -29.69
N ARG A 278 -1.34 9.99 -30.24
CA ARG A 278 -1.90 8.82 -29.53
C ARG A 278 -0.84 7.79 -29.13
N PRO A 279 0.11 7.37 -30.00
CA PRO A 279 1.19 6.48 -29.60
C PRO A 279 2.09 7.06 -28.50
N PHE A 280 2.32 8.38 -28.49
CA PHE A 280 3.05 9.04 -27.41
C PHE A 280 2.30 8.97 -26.07
N ALA A 281 1.00 9.27 -26.08
CA ALA A 281 0.13 9.20 -24.91
C ALA A 281 0.04 7.76 -24.35
N ASP A 282 -0.11 6.77 -25.24
CA ASP A 282 -0.17 5.35 -24.87
C ASP A 282 1.17 4.87 -24.28
N ALA A 283 2.30 5.25 -24.87
CA ALA A 283 3.63 4.92 -24.35
C ALA A 283 3.86 5.54 -22.97
N ALA A 284 3.56 6.83 -22.79
CA ALA A 284 3.67 7.50 -21.49
C ALA A 284 2.79 6.85 -20.41
N THR A 285 1.55 6.49 -20.78
CA THR A 285 0.62 5.78 -19.90
C THR A 285 1.15 4.39 -19.51
N GLY A 286 1.72 3.66 -20.48
CA GLY A 286 2.33 2.34 -20.25
C GLY A 286 3.52 2.39 -19.29
N VAL A 287 4.42 3.36 -19.47
CA VAL A 287 5.58 3.59 -18.57
C VAL A 287 5.10 3.84 -17.14
N LEU A 288 4.14 4.77 -16.98
CA LEU A 288 3.63 5.13 -15.66
C LEU A 288 2.87 3.98 -14.99
N THR A 289 2.11 3.20 -15.75
CA THR A 289 1.42 2.02 -15.20
C THR A 289 2.43 1.01 -14.64
N ARG A 290 3.55 0.76 -15.35
CA ARG A 290 4.64 -0.09 -14.84
C ARG A 290 5.30 0.50 -13.60
N TRP A 291 5.54 1.82 -13.57
CA TRP A 291 6.14 2.48 -12.41
C TRP A 291 5.23 2.48 -11.19
N ILE A 292 3.92 2.64 -11.38
CA ILE A 292 2.92 2.51 -10.31
C ILE A 292 2.98 1.10 -9.74
N ALA A 293 2.91 0.07 -10.58
CA ALA A 293 3.00 -1.32 -10.14
C ALA A 293 4.31 -1.62 -9.39
N GLN A 294 5.44 -1.03 -9.81
CA GLN A 294 6.71 -1.13 -9.09
C GLN A 294 6.66 -0.43 -7.72
N ALA A 295 6.01 0.74 -7.64
CA ALA A 295 5.89 1.53 -6.42
C ALA A 295 4.91 0.91 -5.39
N GLU A 296 3.98 0.06 -5.84
CA GLU A 296 3.05 -0.69 -4.99
C GLU A 296 3.70 -1.88 -4.26
N GLY A 297 4.86 -2.36 -4.75
CA GLY A 297 5.56 -3.49 -4.15
C GLY A 297 6.03 -3.22 -2.72
N THR A 298 5.91 -4.22 -1.83
CA THR A 298 6.25 -4.12 -0.39
C THR A 298 7.75 -4.19 -0.07
N GLY A 299 8.64 -3.91 -1.04
CA GLY A 299 10.09 -4.03 -0.92
C GLY A 299 10.81 -2.72 -0.54
N SER A 300 12.04 -2.83 -0.02
CA SER A 300 12.86 -1.70 0.46
C SER A 300 13.18 -0.56 -0.57
N PRO A 301 13.06 -0.71 -1.91
CA PRO A 301 13.16 0.43 -2.83
C PRO A 301 11.80 1.10 -3.18
N SER A 302 10.69 0.78 -2.49
CA SER A 302 9.35 1.29 -2.83
C SER A 302 9.16 2.79 -2.58
N ALA A 303 9.76 3.37 -1.53
CA ALA A 303 9.56 4.78 -1.18
C ALA A 303 10.12 5.76 -2.23
N PRO A 304 11.37 5.63 -2.73
CA PRO A 304 11.86 6.46 -3.83
C PRO A 304 11.06 6.29 -5.13
N ALA A 305 10.62 5.06 -5.43
CA ALA A 305 9.80 4.79 -6.61
C ALA A 305 8.43 5.49 -6.53
N ARG A 306 7.78 5.41 -5.37
CA ARG A 306 6.54 6.12 -5.05
C ARG A 306 6.67 7.63 -5.22
N SER A 307 7.68 8.25 -4.61
CA SER A 307 7.88 9.71 -4.70
C SER A 307 8.10 10.16 -6.15
N ARG A 308 8.82 9.37 -6.94
CA ARG A 308 9.05 9.65 -8.37
C ARG A 308 7.76 9.63 -9.19
N VAL A 309 6.90 8.63 -8.98
CA VAL A 309 5.59 8.54 -9.67
C VAL A 309 4.70 9.72 -9.31
N LEU A 310 4.53 9.99 -8.01
CA LEU A 310 3.69 11.09 -7.54
C LEU A 310 4.18 12.45 -8.07
N ALA A 311 5.49 12.70 -8.08
CA ALA A 311 6.04 13.95 -8.61
C ALA A 311 5.71 14.19 -10.10
N VAL A 312 5.65 13.14 -10.92
CA VAL A 312 5.26 13.23 -12.34
C VAL A 312 3.78 13.56 -12.47
N LEU A 313 2.93 12.85 -11.72
CA LEU A 313 1.48 13.00 -11.82
C LEU A 313 0.98 14.32 -11.20
N GLU A 314 1.59 14.78 -10.10
CA GLU A 314 1.36 16.11 -9.54
C GLU A 314 1.80 17.23 -10.49
N ARG A 315 2.90 17.02 -11.24
CA ARG A 315 3.31 17.96 -12.29
C ARG A 315 2.28 18.00 -13.42
N ALA A 316 1.70 16.86 -13.81
CA ALA A 316 0.63 16.80 -14.80
C ALA A 316 -0.61 17.58 -14.33
N ASP A 317 -1.04 17.40 -13.08
CA ASP A 317 -2.16 18.16 -12.51
C ASP A 317 -1.88 19.67 -12.49
N ARG A 318 -0.66 20.09 -12.12
CA ARG A 318 -0.27 21.51 -12.16
C ARG A 318 -0.35 22.08 -13.58
N LEU A 319 0.17 21.36 -14.58
CA LEU A 319 0.09 21.77 -15.98
C LEU A 319 -1.37 21.88 -16.47
N ALA A 320 -2.24 20.95 -16.07
CA ALA A 320 -3.67 21.02 -16.36
C ALA A 320 -4.32 22.25 -15.71
N ALA A 321 -4.00 22.53 -14.44
CA ALA A 321 -4.52 23.69 -13.73
C ALA A 321 -4.07 25.03 -14.35
N ASP A 322 -2.78 25.15 -14.69
CA ASP A 322 -2.20 26.33 -15.35
C ASP A 322 -2.87 26.57 -16.71
N ALA A 323 -3.19 25.50 -17.43
CA ALA A 323 -3.92 25.54 -18.71
C ALA A 323 -5.45 25.68 -18.55
N ARG A 324 -5.98 25.76 -17.33
CA ARG A 324 -7.44 25.78 -17.01
C ARG A 324 -8.21 24.57 -17.53
N LEU A 325 -7.57 23.40 -17.52
CA LEU A 325 -8.10 22.11 -17.97
C LEU A 325 -8.50 21.19 -16.80
N THR A 326 -8.66 21.71 -15.58
CA THR A 326 -8.97 20.91 -14.38
C THR A 326 -10.23 20.07 -14.53
N ASP A 327 -11.24 20.56 -15.25
CA ASP A 327 -12.48 19.82 -15.47
C ASP A 327 -12.32 18.62 -16.40
N LEU A 328 -11.38 18.70 -17.35
CA LEU A 328 -11.04 17.61 -18.28
C LEU A 328 -10.42 16.41 -17.55
N VAL A 329 -9.63 16.68 -16.51
CA VAL A 329 -8.87 15.65 -15.78
C VAL A 329 -9.58 15.14 -14.53
N ARG A 330 -10.73 15.71 -14.18
CA ARG A 330 -11.48 15.40 -12.95
C ARG A 330 -11.84 13.92 -12.79
N ASP A 331 -12.12 13.24 -13.90
CA ASP A 331 -12.50 11.82 -13.90
C ASP A 331 -11.36 10.90 -14.38
N ASP A 332 -10.15 11.43 -14.54
CA ASP A 332 -9.00 10.65 -14.97
C ASP A 332 -8.67 9.54 -13.97
N ARG A 333 -8.06 8.45 -14.45
CA ARG A 333 -7.77 7.24 -13.66
C ARG A 333 -6.33 7.19 -13.12
N LEU A 334 -5.47 8.10 -13.56
CA LEU A 334 -4.04 8.16 -13.23
C LEU A 334 -3.68 9.43 -12.45
N LEU A 335 -4.48 10.49 -12.55
CA LEU A 335 -4.15 11.78 -11.94
C LEU A 335 -4.61 11.91 -10.47
N PRO A 336 -3.84 12.59 -9.60
CA PRO A 336 -4.21 12.88 -8.21
C PRO A 336 -5.53 13.63 -8.07
N SER A 337 -5.81 14.58 -8.98
CA SER A 337 -7.09 15.29 -9.07
C SER A 337 -8.27 14.35 -9.31
N GLY A 338 -8.07 13.32 -10.13
CA GLY A 338 -9.03 12.25 -10.38
C GLY A 338 -9.31 11.37 -9.16
N TYR A 339 -8.27 11.05 -8.38
CA TYR A 339 -8.42 10.37 -7.09
C TYR A 339 -9.19 11.26 -6.09
N LEU A 340 -8.78 12.51 -5.93
CA LEU A 340 -9.40 13.46 -5.01
C LEU A 340 -10.88 13.74 -5.38
N GLY A 341 -11.21 13.84 -6.67
CA GLY A 341 -12.59 13.98 -7.14
C GLY A 341 -13.47 12.81 -6.74
N ARG A 342 -12.95 11.57 -6.82
CA ARG A 342 -13.65 10.36 -6.34
C ARG A 342 -13.79 10.35 -4.82
N LEU A 343 -12.76 10.78 -4.10
CA LEU A 343 -12.81 10.89 -2.64
C LEU A 343 -13.86 11.92 -2.18
N ARG A 344 -13.92 13.08 -2.83
CA ARG A 344 -14.96 14.10 -2.61
C ARG A 344 -16.36 13.58 -2.95
N THR A 345 -16.49 12.79 -4.02
CA THR A 345 -17.76 12.15 -4.39
C THR A 345 -18.22 11.18 -3.30
N LEU A 346 -17.31 10.36 -2.77
CA LEU A 346 -17.60 9.49 -1.63
C LEU A 346 -18.00 10.31 -0.40
N ALA A 347 -17.26 11.37 -0.08
CA ALA A 347 -17.56 12.25 1.05
C ALA A 347 -18.96 12.89 0.94
N ALA A 348 -19.39 13.25 -0.28
CA ALA A 348 -20.75 13.73 -0.51
C ALA A 348 -21.81 12.65 -0.24
N CYS A 349 -21.55 11.39 -0.61
CA CYS A 349 -22.45 10.26 -0.31
C CYS A 349 -22.60 10.00 1.19
N LEU A 350 -21.57 10.25 2.01
CA LEU A 350 -21.64 10.04 3.47
C LEU A 350 -22.68 10.95 4.16
N GLY A 351 -23.04 12.08 3.55
CA GLY A 351 -24.09 12.97 4.03
C GLY A 351 -25.52 12.56 3.62
N SER A 352 -25.67 11.48 2.86
CA SER A 352 -26.97 11.02 2.37
C SER A 352 -27.72 10.22 3.44
N HIS A 353 -29.06 10.28 3.42
CA HIS A 353 -29.94 9.56 4.34
C HIS A 353 -30.90 8.64 3.60
N GLY A 354 -31.44 7.63 4.29
CA GLY A 354 -32.40 6.65 3.73
C GLY A 354 -31.79 5.31 3.34
N ALA A 355 -32.65 4.35 2.97
CA ALA A 355 -32.27 2.94 2.79
C ALA A 355 -31.21 2.70 1.69
N GLY A 356 -31.16 3.55 0.65
CA GLY A 356 -30.17 3.46 -0.43
C GLY A 356 -28.85 4.17 -0.18
N ALA A 357 -28.73 4.96 0.89
CA ALA A 357 -27.55 5.80 1.13
C ALA A 357 -26.26 4.98 1.31
N PRO A 358 -26.24 3.85 2.06
CA PRO A 358 -25.04 3.02 2.16
C PRO A 358 -24.60 2.43 0.80
N ALA A 359 -25.55 2.05 -0.07
CA ALA A 359 -25.23 1.50 -1.39
C ALA A 359 -24.57 2.54 -2.30
N LEU A 360 -25.00 3.81 -2.24
CA LEU A 360 -24.35 4.90 -2.96
C LEU A 360 -22.90 5.11 -2.49
N ALA A 361 -22.67 5.10 -1.18
CA ALA A 361 -21.33 5.23 -0.61
C ALA A 361 -20.43 4.03 -0.96
N GLU A 362 -20.96 2.81 -0.98
CA GLU A 362 -20.26 1.61 -1.44
C GLU A 362 -19.87 1.70 -2.92
N SER A 363 -20.78 2.17 -3.78
CA SER A 363 -20.48 2.40 -5.21
C SER A 363 -19.38 3.45 -5.39
N ALA A 364 -19.41 4.54 -4.62
CA ALA A 364 -18.37 5.55 -4.62
C ALA A 364 -17.02 5.01 -4.13
N LEU A 365 -17.03 4.16 -3.09
CA LEU A 365 -15.84 3.49 -2.58
C LEU A 365 -15.26 2.51 -3.59
N HIS A 366 -16.09 1.78 -4.32
CA HIS A 366 -15.64 0.91 -5.40
C HIS A 366 -14.92 1.72 -6.48
N ARG A 367 -15.49 2.86 -6.91
CA ARG A 367 -14.83 3.76 -7.87
C ARG A 367 -13.51 4.32 -7.33
N LEU A 368 -13.44 4.68 -6.06
CA LEU A 368 -12.22 5.18 -5.41
C LEU A 368 -11.13 4.09 -5.36
N THR A 369 -11.49 2.89 -4.90
CA THR A 369 -10.56 1.76 -4.74
C THR A 369 -10.09 1.18 -6.09
N ALA A 370 -10.88 1.32 -7.16
CA ALA A 370 -10.49 0.97 -8.52
C ALA A 370 -9.57 2.00 -9.21
N HIS A 371 -9.27 3.12 -8.55
CA HIS A 371 -8.36 4.14 -9.09
C HIS A 371 -6.90 3.63 -9.04
N GLN A 372 -6.09 3.94 -10.07
CA GLN A 372 -4.71 3.42 -10.16
C GLN A 372 -3.81 3.94 -9.03
N LEU A 373 -4.15 5.08 -8.44
CA LEU A 373 -3.45 5.63 -7.28
C LEU A 373 -4.00 5.19 -5.93
N ALA A 374 -4.99 4.29 -5.86
CA ALA A 374 -5.60 3.91 -4.58
C ALA A 374 -4.58 3.26 -3.63
N ALA A 375 -3.75 2.34 -4.13
CA ALA A 375 -2.69 1.72 -3.33
C ALA A 375 -1.61 2.72 -2.91
N LEU A 376 -1.27 3.67 -3.80
CA LEU A 376 -0.38 4.77 -3.44
C LEU A 376 -1.04 5.68 -2.39
N HIS A 377 -2.32 5.98 -2.46
CA HIS A 377 -3.04 6.69 -1.38
C HIS A 377 -3.65 5.73 -0.36
N GLY A 378 -2.92 4.68 0.02
CA GLY A 378 -3.43 3.60 0.87
C GLY A 378 -4.04 4.07 2.20
N GLU A 379 -3.39 5.03 2.88
CA GLU A 379 -3.91 5.62 4.12
C GLU A 379 -5.27 6.30 3.90
N SER A 380 -5.36 7.24 2.95
CA SER A 380 -6.62 7.94 2.61
C SER A 380 -7.70 6.97 2.10
N THR A 381 -7.32 5.95 1.33
CA THR A 381 -8.24 4.92 0.81
C THR A 381 -8.83 4.07 1.95
N GLU A 382 -8.01 3.68 2.92
CA GLU A 382 -8.48 2.94 4.09
C GLU A 382 -9.28 3.80 5.07
N THR A 383 -8.97 5.09 5.21
CA THR A 383 -9.81 6.05 5.94
C THR A 383 -11.19 6.18 5.29
N ALA A 384 -11.26 6.31 3.96
CA ALA A 384 -12.52 6.34 3.22
C ALA A 384 -13.31 5.02 3.35
N ARG A 385 -12.64 3.86 3.28
CA ARG A 385 -13.27 2.55 3.55
C ARG A 385 -13.86 2.49 4.96
N THR A 386 -13.14 3.02 5.94
CA THR A 386 -13.57 3.08 7.33
C THR A 386 -14.77 4.00 7.53
N ALA A 387 -14.85 5.11 6.78
CA ALA A 387 -16.04 5.96 6.75
C ALA A 387 -17.28 5.22 6.25
N VAL A 388 -17.16 4.45 5.16
CA VAL A 388 -18.29 3.66 4.64
C VAL A 388 -18.70 2.54 5.60
N ARG A 389 -17.75 1.91 6.31
CA ARG A 389 -18.03 0.96 7.41
C ARG A 389 -18.87 1.61 8.51
N LEU A 390 -18.48 2.80 8.96
CA LEU A 390 -19.19 3.51 10.02
C LEU A 390 -20.59 3.97 9.57
N MET A 391 -20.73 4.40 8.32
CA MET A 391 -22.04 4.71 7.71
C MET A 391 -22.95 3.47 7.68
N ARG A 392 -22.41 2.30 7.31
CA ARG A 392 -23.17 1.03 7.36
C ARG A 392 -23.61 0.69 8.77
N TRP A 393 -22.73 0.86 9.77
CA TRP A 393 -23.10 0.66 11.16
C TRP A 393 -24.28 1.55 11.56
N LEU A 394 -24.23 2.84 11.23
CA LEU A 394 -25.32 3.78 11.49
C LEU A 394 -26.65 3.39 10.83
N ALA A 395 -26.59 2.75 9.65
CA ALA A 395 -27.77 2.26 8.95
C ALA A 395 -28.34 0.94 9.52
N THR A 396 -27.60 0.22 10.38
CA THR A 396 -28.14 -0.99 11.05
C THR A 396 -29.13 -0.64 12.14
N GLU A 397 -30.17 -1.46 12.30
CA GLU A 397 -31.07 -1.36 13.46
C GLU A 397 -30.29 -1.60 14.76
N SER A 398 -30.52 -0.74 15.76
CA SER A 398 -29.88 -0.86 17.07
C SER A 398 -30.88 -1.40 18.09
N ALA A 399 -30.63 -2.60 18.61
CA ALA A 399 -31.35 -3.08 19.79
C ALA A 399 -30.74 -2.45 21.05
N PRO A 400 -31.55 -1.92 21.99
CA PRO A 400 -31.04 -1.41 23.24
C PRO A 400 -30.47 -2.54 24.11
N PRO A 401 -29.40 -2.29 24.90
CA PRO A 401 -28.89 -3.24 25.88
C PRO A 401 -29.98 -3.78 26.80
N ALA A 402 -30.12 -5.10 26.86
CA ALA A 402 -31.11 -5.78 27.70
C ALA A 402 -30.49 -6.40 28.97
N THR A 403 -29.28 -6.93 28.88
CA THR A 403 -28.52 -7.49 30.02
C THR A 403 -27.06 -7.08 29.91
N VAL A 404 -26.35 -7.00 31.05
CA VAL A 404 -24.93 -6.63 31.08
C VAL A 404 -24.09 -7.60 30.24
N GLY A 405 -24.29 -8.91 30.40
CA GLY A 405 -23.54 -9.93 29.66
C GLY A 405 -23.71 -9.83 28.14
N LYS A 406 -24.96 -9.60 27.67
CA LYS A 406 -25.23 -9.41 26.24
C LYS A 406 -24.64 -8.09 25.74
N ALA A 407 -24.71 -7.02 26.53
CA ALA A 407 -24.22 -5.70 26.14
C ALA A 407 -22.69 -5.67 25.94
N VAL A 408 -21.91 -6.25 26.85
CA VAL A 408 -20.44 -6.34 26.69
C VAL A 408 -20.05 -7.26 25.53
N GLN A 409 -20.83 -8.31 25.28
CA GLN A 409 -20.62 -9.21 24.14
C GLN A 409 -20.94 -8.53 22.79
N ASP A 410 -22.02 -7.75 22.73
CA ASP A 410 -22.39 -6.95 21.56
C ASP A 410 -21.42 -5.80 21.33
N HIS A 411 -20.84 -5.27 22.41
CA HIS A 411 -19.75 -4.31 22.32
C HIS A 411 -18.51 -4.94 21.68
N LEU A 412 -18.03 -6.08 22.19
CA LEU A 412 -16.85 -6.73 21.63
C LEU A 412 -17.03 -7.23 20.19
N SER A 413 -18.23 -7.68 19.83
CA SER A 413 -18.52 -8.23 18.49
C SER A 413 -18.94 -7.18 17.46
N SER A 414 -19.41 -6.01 17.91
CA SER A 414 -19.97 -4.99 17.02
C SER A 414 -19.53 -3.58 17.41
N SER A 415 -20.06 -2.97 18.48
CA SER A 415 -19.86 -1.52 18.68
C SER A 415 -18.42 -1.10 19.00
N GLY A 416 -17.56 -1.98 19.51
CA GLY A 416 -16.11 -1.71 19.64
C GLY A 416 -15.40 -1.52 18.30
N ARG A 417 -15.91 -2.11 17.21
CA ARG A 417 -15.43 -1.80 15.85
C ARG A 417 -15.89 -0.42 15.38
N ALA A 418 -17.02 0.07 15.86
CA ALA A 418 -17.43 1.44 15.60
C ALA A 418 -16.50 2.42 16.34
N ASP A 419 -16.08 2.10 17.57
CA ASP A 419 -15.10 2.90 18.30
C ASP A 419 -13.72 2.93 17.59
N LEU A 420 -13.29 1.79 17.04
CA LEU A 420 -12.11 1.70 16.15
C LEU A 420 -12.27 2.63 14.93
N ALA A 421 -13.42 2.57 14.25
CA ALA A 421 -13.69 3.39 13.07
C ALA A 421 -13.71 4.89 13.41
N ILE A 422 -14.31 5.27 14.54
CA ILE A 422 -14.28 6.65 15.04
C ILE A 422 -12.83 7.09 15.31
N GLY A 423 -12.00 6.22 15.90
CA GLY A 423 -10.59 6.48 16.12
C GLY A 423 -9.85 6.85 14.84
N VAL A 424 -9.93 5.99 13.82
CA VAL A 424 -9.31 6.21 12.50
C VAL A 424 -9.77 7.51 11.86
N LEU A 425 -11.08 7.80 11.87
CA LEU A 425 -11.60 9.02 11.25
C LEU A 425 -11.25 10.30 12.02
N THR A 426 -11.00 10.19 13.33
CA THR A 426 -10.62 11.34 14.17
C THR A 426 -9.21 11.84 13.84
N GLU A 427 -8.31 10.96 13.39
CA GLU A 427 -6.97 11.35 12.92
C GLU A 427 -7.04 12.27 11.69
N GLY A 428 -8.09 12.12 10.88
CA GLY A 428 -8.34 12.91 9.67
C GLY A 428 -7.83 12.22 8.39
N ASP A 429 -8.11 12.83 7.24
CA ASP A 429 -7.70 12.29 5.94
C ASP A 429 -6.33 12.84 5.53
N ALA A 430 -5.45 11.96 5.02
CA ALA A 430 -4.13 12.35 4.51
C ALA A 430 -4.19 13.35 3.35
N SER A 431 -5.30 13.42 2.60
CA SER A 431 -5.53 14.42 1.55
C SER A 431 -5.67 15.85 2.08
N ARG A 432 -6.02 16.02 3.37
CA ARG A 432 -6.29 17.31 4.03
C ARG A 432 -7.37 18.16 3.33
N ASP A 433 -8.24 17.51 2.57
CA ASP A 433 -9.35 18.19 1.90
C ASP A 433 -10.44 18.58 2.91
N ALA A 434 -10.82 19.86 2.92
CA ALA A 434 -11.79 20.39 3.89
C ALA A 434 -13.18 19.77 3.77
N SER A 435 -13.63 19.43 2.56
CA SER A 435 -14.96 18.84 2.34
C SER A 435 -15.01 17.38 2.82
N VAL A 436 -13.92 16.65 2.64
CA VAL A 436 -13.74 15.28 3.15
C VAL A 436 -13.71 15.29 4.67
N GLY A 437 -12.90 16.18 5.27
CA GLY A 437 -12.81 16.34 6.72
C GLY A 437 -14.16 16.68 7.36
N GLU A 438 -14.96 17.56 6.72
CA GLU A 438 -16.29 17.91 7.22
C GLU A 438 -17.30 16.76 7.11
N ALA A 439 -17.23 15.94 6.05
CA ALA A 439 -18.05 14.74 5.95
C ALA A 439 -17.71 13.72 7.06
N TYR A 440 -16.42 13.49 7.33
CA TYR A 440 -16.00 12.59 8.40
C TYR A 440 -16.40 13.12 9.78
N ARG A 441 -16.27 14.44 10.03
CA ARG A 441 -16.70 15.07 11.29
C ARG A 441 -18.18 14.84 11.58
N ARG A 442 -19.06 15.06 10.58
CA ARG A 442 -20.51 14.82 10.71
C ARG A 442 -20.81 13.35 10.99
N LEU A 443 -20.12 12.44 10.31
CA LEU A 443 -20.27 11.00 10.51
C LEU A 443 -19.84 10.57 11.93
N ILE A 444 -18.72 11.09 12.43
CA ILE A 444 -18.25 10.89 13.81
C ILE A 444 -19.30 11.39 14.81
N GLY A 445 -19.87 12.58 14.59
CA GLY A 445 -20.92 13.14 15.45
C GLY A 445 -22.12 12.21 15.59
N ALA A 446 -22.68 11.77 14.47
CA ALA A 446 -23.82 10.83 14.45
C ALA A 446 -23.47 9.48 15.13
N ALA A 447 -22.25 8.98 14.93
CA ALA A 447 -21.79 7.76 15.58
C ALA A 447 -21.66 7.91 17.10
N ARG A 448 -21.13 9.04 17.57
CA ARG A 448 -21.01 9.33 19.02
C ARG A 448 -22.38 9.49 19.67
N GLU A 449 -23.35 10.12 19.02
CA GLU A 449 -24.73 10.20 19.53
C GLU A 449 -25.33 8.80 19.74
N ARG A 450 -25.18 7.89 18.77
CA ARG A 450 -25.63 6.50 18.91
C ARG A 450 -24.88 5.75 20.01
N ARG A 451 -23.56 5.94 20.15
CA ARG A 451 -22.77 5.34 21.24
C ARG A 451 -23.23 5.86 22.60
N ALA A 452 -23.44 7.16 22.76
CA ALA A 452 -23.92 7.76 23.99
C ALA A 452 -25.29 7.23 24.41
N ALA A 453 -26.21 7.01 23.46
CA ALA A 453 -27.51 6.39 23.75
C ALA A 453 -27.37 4.93 24.22
N LEU A 454 -26.43 4.17 23.64
CA LEU A 454 -26.12 2.81 24.08
C LEU A 454 -25.51 2.79 25.49
N ASP A 455 -24.57 3.70 25.77
CA ASP A 455 -23.91 3.79 27.07
C ASP A 455 -24.87 4.26 28.18
N ALA A 456 -25.78 5.20 27.88
CA ALA A 456 -26.85 5.60 28.80
C ALA A 456 -27.74 4.42 29.18
N ARG A 457 -28.22 3.67 28.18
CA ARG A 457 -29.06 2.49 28.43
C ARG A 457 -28.30 1.38 29.15
N PHE A 458 -27.02 1.19 28.81
CA PHE A 458 -26.17 0.22 29.50
C PHE A 458 -25.97 0.58 30.97
N ALA A 459 -25.74 1.86 31.29
CA ALA A 459 -25.55 2.33 32.65
C ALA A 459 -26.75 2.00 33.55
N GLU A 460 -27.99 2.19 33.05
CA GLU A 460 -29.21 1.79 33.77
C GLU A 460 -29.25 0.28 34.08
N VAL A 461 -28.95 -0.54 33.06
CA VAL A 461 -28.94 -2.01 33.20
C VAL A 461 -27.82 -2.47 34.13
N LEU A 462 -26.66 -1.81 34.06
CA LEU A 462 -25.49 -2.08 34.91
C LEU A 462 -25.79 -1.77 36.38
N ALA A 463 -26.45 -0.64 36.66
CA ALA A 463 -26.85 -0.26 38.01
C ALA A 463 -27.71 -1.33 38.67
N SER A 464 -28.81 -1.71 38.02
CA SER A 464 -29.71 -2.75 38.52
C SER A 464 -29.02 -4.11 38.69
N TRP A 465 -28.18 -4.50 37.74
CA TRP A 465 -27.43 -5.76 37.81
C TRP A 465 -26.40 -5.76 38.95
N SER A 466 -25.70 -4.65 39.18
CA SER A 466 -24.60 -4.55 40.15
C SER A 466 -25.03 -4.81 41.60
N GLU A 467 -26.29 -4.55 41.94
CA GLU A 467 -26.85 -4.72 43.29
C GLU A 467 -26.74 -6.15 43.81
N THR A 468 -26.86 -7.13 42.91
CA THR A 468 -26.91 -8.56 43.27
C THR A 468 -25.86 -9.40 42.54
N ALA A 469 -25.16 -8.84 41.55
CA ALA A 469 -24.21 -9.55 40.71
C ALA A 469 -23.08 -10.23 41.52
N CYS A 470 -23.01 -11.55 41.41
CA CYS A 470 -21.97 -12.39 41.99
C CYS A 470 -21.79 -13.65 41.13
N GLN A 471 -20.84 -14.52 41.46
CA GLN A 471 -20.60 -15.76 40.70
C GLN A 471 -21.86 -16.65 40.59
N GLN A 472 -22.73 -16.64 41.61
CA GLN A 472 -23.98 -17.40 41.65
C GLN A 472 -25.13 -16.71 40.89
N ALA A 473 -25.07 -15.38 40.74
CA ALA A 473 -26.11 -14.55 40.14
C ALA A 473 -25.51 -13.58 39.11
N ASN A 474 -24.77 -14.09 38.13
CA ASN A 474 -24.06 -13.29 37.13
C ASN A 474 -24.92 -12.90 35.91
N GLY A 475 -26.17 -13.39 35.83
CA GLY A 475 -27.07 -13.08 34.71
C GLY A 475 -26.53 -13.52 33.35
N GLY A 476 -25.68 -14.56 33.31
CA GLY A 476 -25.05 -15.05 32.09
C GLY A 476 -23.78 -14.30 31.67
N ALA A 477 -23.36 -13.26 32.40
CA ALA A 477 -22.10 -12.56 32.15
C ALA A 477 -20.89 -13.39 32.57
N LEU A 478 -19.79 -13.30 31.80
CA LEU A 478 -18.48 -13.74 32.26
C LEU A 478 -17.92 -12.67 33.21
N LEU A 479 -17.77 -12.99 34.48
CA LEU A 479 -17.17 -12.08 35.45
C LEU A 479 -15.64 -12.10 35.32
N ILE A 480 -14.98 -10.96 35.55
CA ILE A 480 -13.52 -10.85 35.46
C ILE A 480 -12.80 -11.86 36.36
N GLU A 481 -13.28 -12.11 37.58
CA GLU A 481 -12.68 -13.10 38.48
C GLU A 481 -12.87 -14.56 38.03
N ASP A 482 -13.78 -14.82 37.08
CA ASP A 482 -14.02 -16.15 36.54
C ASP A 482 -13.14 -16.44 35.31
N VAL A 483 -12.48 -15.44 34.73
CA VAL A 483 -11.72 -15.58 33.48
C VAL A 483 -10.64 -16.66 33.60
N LEU A 484 -9.85 -16.65 34.68
CA LEU A 484 -8.82 -17.69 34.86
C LEU A 484 -9.44 -19.09 34.93
N ALA A 485 -10.61 -19.23 35.55
CA ALA A 485 -11.28 -20.52 35.69
C ALA A 485 -11.96 -20.99 34.39
N LYS A 486 -12.52 -20.05 33.61
CA LYS A 486 -13.34 -20.35 32.43
C LYS A 486 -12.56 -20.29 31.10
N ALA A 487 -11.47 -19.52 31.03
CA ALA A 487 -10.64 -19.38 29.82
C ALA A 487 -9.25 -20.02 29.97
N ALA A 488 -8.51 -19.71 31.04
CA ALA A 488 -7.13 -20.19 31.18
C ALA A 488 -7.03 -21.65 31.68
N ALA A 489 -7.80 -22.03 32.70
CA ALA A 489 -7.73 -23.36 33.30
C ALA A 489 -8.06 -24.52 32.33
N PRO A 490 -9.02 -24.40 31.39
CA PRO A 490 -9.24 -25.41 30.36
C PRO A 490 -8.00 -25.68 29.49
N LEU A 491 -7.20 -24.65 29.22
CA LEU A 491 -5.97 -24.75 28.42
C LEU A 491 -4.82 -25.41 29.19
N ALA A 492 -4.95 -25.53 30.51
CA ALA A 492 -3.98 -26.22 31.36
C ALA A 492 -4.27 -27.73 31.47
N GLN A 493 -5.39 -28.21 30.92
CA GLN A 493 -5.73 -29.65 30.95
C GLN A 493 -4.89 -30.44 29.94
N GLY A 494 -4.77 -31.76 30.14
CA GLY A 494 -4.10 -32.65 29.18
C GLY A 494 -2.61 -32.35 28.97
N GLY A 495 -1.94 -31.75 29.96
CA GLY A 495 -0.52 -31.35 29.87
C GLY A 495 -0.29 -29.94 29.32
N GLY A 496 -1.36 -29.20 28.97
CA GLY A 496 -1.23 -27.81 28.51
C GLY A 496 -0.65 -26.88 29.59
N ARG A 497 0.05 -25.82 29.15
CA ARG A 497 0.79 -24.88 30.01
C ARG A 497 0.60 -23.44 29.51
N PRO A 498 -0.57 -22.83 29.78
CA PRO A 498 -0.93 -21.55 29.19
C PRO A 498 -0.01 -20.41 29.62
N LEU A 499 0.16 -19.45 28.72
CA LEU A 499 0.66 -18.12 29.01
C LEU A 499 -0.54 -17.16 29.11
N VAL A 500 -0.70 -16.51 30.26
CA VAL A 500 -1.74 -15.50 30.50
C VAL A 500 -1.09 -14.12 30.35
N LEU A 501 -1.46 -13.39 29.31
CA LEU A 501 -1.01 -12.02 29.07
C LEU A 501 -2.12 -11.06 29.45
N VAL A 502 -1.89 -10.26 30.48
CA VAL A 502 -2.79 -9.18 30.89
C VAL A 502 -2.34 -7.89 30.20
N LEU A 503 -3.13 -7.38 29.27
CA LEU A 503 -2.92 -6.09 28.61
C LEU A 503 -3.73 -5.04 29.38
N ASP A 504 -3.07 -4.33 30.29
CA ASP A 504 -3.68 -3.35 31.20
C ASP A 504 -4.32 -2.22 30.40
N GLY A 505 -5.63 -1.98 30.59
CA GLY A 505 -6.36 -0.93 29.88
C GLY A 505 -6.78 -1.26 28.42
N MET A 506 -6.58 -2.49 27.93
CA MET A 506 -7.01 -2.88 26.58
C MET A 506 -8.55 -2.84 26.41
N SER A 507 -9.00 -1.90 25.59
CA SER A 507 -10.39 -1.76 25.13
C SER A 507 -10.74 -2.71 23.97
N ALA A 508 -12.03 -2.77 23.62
CA ALA A 508 -12.54 -3.66 22.57
C ALA A 508 -11.98 -3.33 21.17
N ASP A 509 -11.79 -2.05 20.84
CA ASP A 509 -11.21 -1.61 19.56
C ASP A 509 -9.76 -2.06 19.40
N ILE A 510 -8.94 -1.93 20.46
CA ILE A 510 -7.56 -2.46 20.49
C ILE A 510 -7.57 -3.98 20.36
N ALA A 511 -8.42 -4.68 21.12
CA ALA A 511 -8.49 -6.14 21.09
C ALA A 511 -8.85 -6.68 19.70
N VAL A 512 -9.81 -6.03 19.02
CA VAL A 512 -10.20 -6.39 17.65
C VAL A 512 -9.07 -6.13 16.66
N ARG A 513 -8.35 -5.01 16.79
CA ARG A 513 -7.19 -4.69 15.95
C ARG A 513 -6.05 -5.69 16.14
N ILE A 514 -5.63 -5.93 17.38
CA ILE A 514 -4.58 -6.92 17.72
C ILE A 514 -4.94 -8.28 17.14
N ALA A 515 -6.18 -8.76 17.36
CA ALA A 515 -6.60 -10.05 16.84
C ALA A 515 -6.61 -10.12 15.30
N GLY A 516 -6.91 -9.00 14.64
CA GLY A 516 -6.86 -8.88 13.17
C GLY A 516 -5.45 -8.92 12.59
N GLU A 517 -4.45 -8.44 13.34
CA GLU A 517 -3.04 -8.38 12.94
C GLU A 517 -2.25 -9.66 13.25
N LEU A 518 -2.80 -10.60 14.02
CA LEU A 518 -2.16 -11.88 14.31
C LEU A 518 -1.91 -12.71 13.04
N ASP A 519 -0.67 -13.22 12.90
CA ASP A 519 -0.36 -14.14 11.81
C ASP A 519 -1.14 -15.46 11.98
N ARG A 520 -2.12 -15.66 11.11
CA ARG A 520 -2.96 -16.86 11.06
C ARG A 520 -2.19 -18.14 10.73
N ARG A 521 -0.94 -18.05 10.26
CA ARG A 521 -0.03 -19.20 10.09
C ARG A 521 0.59 -19.63 11.42
N ALA A 522 0.73 -18.70 12.35
CA ALA A 522 1.33 -18.93 13.66
C ALA A 522 0.29 -19.24 14.73
N TRP A 523 -0.86 -18.57 14.68
CA TRP A 523 -1.88 -18.60 15.73
C TRP A 523 -3.25 -18.97 15.20
N THR A 524 -4.01 -19.67 16.03
CA THR A 524 -5.41 -19.98 15.80
C THR A 524 -6.24 -19.56 17.01
N GLU A 525 -7.24 -18.71 16.80
CA GLU A 525 -8.15 -18.28 17.86
C GLU A 525 -9.19 -19.38 18.15
N ILE A 526 -9.42 -19.62 19.43
CA ILE A 526 -10.40 -20.60 19.93
C ILE A 526 -11.31 -19.95 20.95
N VAL A 527 -12.54 -20.46 21.04
CA VAL A 527 -13.56 -20.03 21.99
C VAL A 527 -14.30 -21.24 22.56
N PRO A 528 -14.98 -21.12 23.71
CA PRO A 528 -15.86 -22.17 24.18
C PRO A 528 -16.89 -22.54 23.11
N GLY A 529 -17.19 -23.83 23.00
CA GLY A 529 -18.19 -24.35 22.06
C GLY A 529 -19.53 -23.69 22.31
N ALA A 530 -20.12 -23.14 21.26
CA ALA A 530 -21.43 -22.50 21.34
C ALA A 530 -22.53 -23.52 21.68
N ALA A 531 -23.62 -23.04 22.31
CA ALA A 531 -24.85 -23.82 22.44
C ALA A 531 -25.35 -24.24 21.05
N LYS A 532 -26.08 -25.36 20.96
CA LYS A 532 -26.60 -25.87 19.67
C LYS A 532 -27.32 -24.76 18.89
N GLY A 533 -26.84 -24.46 17.68
CA GLY A 533 -27.42 -23.47 16.78
C GLY A 533 -26.88 -22.04 16.91
N ALA A 534 -26.03 -21.73 17.89
CA ALA A 534 -25.37 -20.42 18.00
C ALA A 534 -23.99 -20.44 17.31
N LEU A 535 -23.61 -19.32 16.71
CA LEU A 535 -22.26 -19.14 16.15
C LEU A 535 -21.25 -18.86 17.28
N PRO A 536 -20.01 -19.36 17.16
CA PRO A 536 -18.95 -19.02 18.09
C PRO A 536 -18.64 -17.52 18.02
N HIS A 537 -18.35 -16.90 19.17
CA HIS A 537 -17.97 -15.50 19.26
C HIS A 537 -16.86 -15.32 20.28
N ARG A 538 -16.02 -14.29 20.07
CA ARG A 538 -14.97 -13.90 21.02
C ARG A 538 -15.58 -13.57 22.38
N GLN A 539 -14.90 -13.93 23.46
CA GLN A 539 -15.43 -13.76 24.81
C GLN A 539 -15.22 -12.33 25.34
N ALA A 540 -16.24 -11.79 25.98
CA ALA A 540 -16.19 -10.54 26.74
C ALA A 540 -16.50 -10.81 28.21
N ALA A 541 -15.64 -10.32 29.11
CA ALA A 541 -15.88 -10.31 30.54
C ALA A 541 -16.35 -8.93 31.02
N VAL A 542 -16.88 -8.87 32.23
CA VAL A 542 -17.31 -7.66 32.93
C VAL A 542 -16.30 -7.33 34.02
N SER A 543 -15.76 -6.11 34.01
CA SER A 543 -14.80 -5.63 35.00
C SER A 543 -15.35 -5.60 36.43
N MET A 544 -14.47 -5.33 37.39
CA MET A 544 -14.90 -4.85 38.71
C MET A 544 -15.41 -3.42 38.62
N LEU A 545 -16.10 -2.97 39.67
CA LEU A 545 -16.55 -1.59 39.82
C LEU A 545 -15.85 -0.94 41.04
N PRO A 546 -15.29 0.27 40.90
CA PRO A 546 -15.07 1.01 39.64
C PRO A 546 -14.13 0.21 38.71
N SER A 547 -14.21 0.47 37.41
CA SER A 547 -13.41 -0.20 36.35
C SER A 547 -11.94 0.28 36.38
N VAL A 548 -11.23 -0.03 37.47
CA VAL A 548 -9.86 0.39 37.71
C VAL A 548 -8.96 -0.79 38.05
N THR A 549 -7.69 -0.67 37.71
CA THR A 549 -6.65 -1.70 37.87
C THR A 549 -6.62 -2.34 39.26
N ARG A 550 -6.63 -1.51 40.31
CA ARG A 550 -6.47 -1.94 41.71
C ARG A 550 -7.50 -2.97 42.17
N VAL A 551 -8.71 -2.98 41.58
CA VAL A 551 -9.76 -3.95 41.88
C VAL A 551 -9.93 -4.97 40.76
N SER A 552 -9.92 -4.52 39.49
CA SER A 552 -10.15 -5.40 38.34
C SER A 552 -9.02 -6.40 38.14
N ARG A 553 -7.78 -5.93 38.01
CA ARG A 553 -6.62 -6.80 37.76
C ARG A 553 -6.33 -7.72 38.95
N ALA A 554 -6.45 -7.18 40.16
CA ALA A 554 -6.34 -7.97 41.38
C ALA A 554 -7.39 -9.10 41.41
N SER A 555 -8.64 -8.81 41.05
CA SER A 555 -9.70 -9.81 41.01
C SER A 555 -9.50 -10.87 39.92
N LEU A 556 -9.05 -10.45 38.73
CA LEU A 556 -8.66 -11.33 37.63
C LEU A 556 -7.59 -12.33 38.08
N LEU A 557 -6.46 -11.82 38.58
CA LEU A 557 -5.28 -12.63 38.91
C LEU A 557 -5.47 -13.48 40.17
N CYS A 558 -6.35 -13.07 41.09
CA CYS A 558 -6.71 -13.87 42.26
C CYS A 558 -7.81 -14.93 41.97
N GLY A 559 -8.55 -14.79 40.88
CA GLY A 559 -9.70 -15.63 40.56
C GLY A 559 -10.86 -15.51 41.57
N ARG A 560 -10.96 -14.36 42.24
CA ARG A 560 -12.02 -14.00 43.21
C ARG A 560 -12.05 -12.47 43.39
N PRO A 561 -13.16 -11.87 43.85
CA PRO A 561 -13.18 -10.43 44.19
C PRO A 561 -12.03 -10.09 45.14
N SER A 562 -11.16 -9.16 44.74
CA SER A 562 -9.95 -8.78 45.47
C SER A 562 -9.54 -7.34 45.14
N GLU A 563 -8.90 -6.69 46.10
CA GLU A 563 -8.31 -5.36 45.95
C GLU A 563 -6.84 -5.42 46.35
N GLY A 564 -5.95 -4.82 45.57
CA GLY A 564 -4.53 -4.74 45.90
C GLY A 564 -3.65 -4.37 44.72
N GLY A 565 -2.34 -4.40 44.95
CA GLY A 565 -1.32 -4.22 43.92
C GLY A 565 -0.57 -5.52 43.60
N GLN A 566 0.62 -5.38 42.99
CA GLN A 566 1.42 -6.49 42.46
C GLN A 566 1.69 -7.62 43.47
N ALA A 567 1.91 -7.32 44.74
CA ALA A 567 2.14 -8.34 45.78
C ALA A 567 0.92 -9.24 46.02
N ALA A 568 -0.28 -8.64 46.03
CA ALA A 568 -1.54 -9.38 46.16
C ALA A 568 -1.80 -10.22 44.89
N GLU A 569 -1.55 -9.65 43.72
CA GLU A 569 -1.68 -10.32 42.42
C GLU A 569 -0.77 -11.55 42.31
N ARG A 570 0.52 -11.43 42.67
CA ARG A 570 1.48 -12.56 42.65
C ARG A 570 1.03 -13.69 43.58
N THR A 571 0.63 -13.34 44.80
CA THR A 571 0.16 -14.30 45.81
C THR A 571 -1.14 -14.99 45.38
N GLY A 572 -2.06 -14.21 44.81
CA GLY A 572 -3.34 -14.68 44.30
C GLY A 572 -3.18 -15.65 43.13
N PHE A 573 -2.38 -15.28 42.13
CA PHE A 573 -2.13 -16.08 40.93
C PHE A 573 -1.49 -17.43 41.28
N ALA A 574 -0.44 -17.42 42.10
CA ALA A 574 0.19 -18.64 42.60
C ALA A 574 -0.79 -19.52 43.39
N THR A 575 -1.64 -18.90 44.23
CA THR A 575 -2.65 -19.64 45.01
C THR A 575 -3.74 -20.24 44.14
N PHE A 576 -4.20 -19.53 43.11
CA PHE A 576 -5.22 -20.02 42.17
C PHE A 576 -4.77 -21.30 41.45
N TRP A 577 -3.53 -21.33 40.96
CA TRP A 577 -2.97 -22.47 40.24
C TRP A 577 -2.52 -23.60 41.15
N ARG A 578 -2.00 -23.30 42.34
CA ARG A 578 -1.67 -24.32 43.35
C ARG A 578 -2.88 -25.14 43.78
N LYS A 579 -4.06 -24.52 43.92
CA LYS A 579 -5.33 -25.23 44.17
C LYS A 579 -5.73 -26.21 43.05
N ARG A 580 -5.09 -26.11 41.88
CA ARG A 580 -5.27 -26.98 40.72
C ARG A 580 -4.03 -27.85 40.46
N HIS A 581 -3.15 -27.98 41.45
CA HIS A 581 -1.92 -28.78 41.38
C HIS A 581 -0.97 -28.33 40.25
N ARG A 582 -0.88 -27.02 40.00
CA ARG A 582 0.05 -26.42 39.02
C ARG A 582 0.93 -25.36 39.69
N GLY A 583 2.22 -25.34 39.32
CA GLY A 583 3.09 -24.20 39.62
C GLY A 583 2.78 -23.03 38.69
N ALA A 584 3.09 -21.82 39.14
CA ALA A 584 2.82 -20.61 38.37
C ALA A 584 3.76 -19.46 38.72
N HIS A 585 4.10 -18.66 37.72
CA HIS A 585 4.92 -17.44 37.83
C HIS A 585 4.15 -16.25 37.26
N LEU A 586 4.23 -15.09 37.93
CA LEU A 586 3.63 -13.84 37.47
C LEU A 586 4.70 -12.75 37.39
N PHE A 587 4.86 -12.18 36.20
CA PHE A 587 5.80 -11.10 35.92
C PHE A 587 5.06 -9.78 35.67
N HIS A 588 5.66 -8.68 36.13
CA HIS A 588 5.18 -7.31 35.94
C HIS A 588 6.27 -6.49 35.24
N LYS A 589 5.94 -5.25 34.86
CA LYS A 589 6.88 -4.28 34.28
C LYS A 589 8.18 -4.22 35.08
N GLY A 590 9.31 -4.23 34.37
CA GLY A 590 10.66 -4.33 34.93
C GLY A 590 11.11 -5.75 35.26
N GLY A 591 10.24 -6.76 35.12
CA GLY A 591 10.53 -8.16 35.40
C GLY A 591 10.52 -9.08 34.18
N TYR A 592 10.10 -8.60 33.00
CA TYR A 592 10.06 -9.41 31.78
C TYR A 592 10.92 -8.86 30.64
N GLU A 593 11.39 -7.62 30.77
CA GLU A 593 12.29 -6.97 29.84
C GLU A 593 13.72 -7.52 30.00
N GLY A 594 14.36 -7.87 28.88
CA GLY A 594 15.72 -8.40 28.90
C GLY A 594 16.79 -7.33 29.14
N PRO A 595 17.98 -7.72 29.65
CA PRO A 595 19.15 -6.85 29.65
C PRO A 595 19.59 -6.49 28.21
N PRO A 596 20.48 -5.50 28.01
CA PRO A 596 21.00 -5.18 26.68
C PRO A 596 21.44 -6.42 25.89
N GLY A 597 20.99 -6.51 24.64
CA GLY A 597 21.20 -7.67 23.77
C GLY A 597 20.16 -8.79 23.89
N HIS A 598 19.24 -8.74 24.87
CA HIS A 598 18.19 -9.73 25.06
C HIS A 598 16.79 -9.11 24.90
N ARG A 599 15.91 -9.80 24.18
CA ARG A 599 14.52 -9.33 23.99
C ARG A 599 13.68 -9.50 25.26
N LEU A 600 13.82 -10.63 25.95
CA LEU A 600 13.10 -10.98 27.18
C LEU A 600 14.09 -11.30 28.32
N ALA A 601 13.64 -11.14 29.57
CA ALA A 601 14.40 -11.52 30.76
C ALA A 601 14.67 -13.04 30.79
N PRO A 602 15.89 -13.49 31.16
CA PRO A 602 16.21 -14.92 31.25
C PRO A 602 15.24 -15.71 32.13
N GLU A 603 14.76 -15.12 33.22
CA GLU A 603 13.81 -15.72 34.16
C GLU A 603 12.45 -16.01 33.50
N VAL A 604 12.00 -15.13 32.60
CA VAL A 604 10.77 -15.34 31.82
C VAL A 604 10.96 -16.45 30.80
N VAL A 605 12.10 -16.47 30.10
CA VAL A 605 12.41 -17.55 29.14
C VAL A 605 12.49 -18.90 29.85
N GLN A 606 13.11 -18.96 31.04
CA GLN A 606 13.17 -20.16 31.87
C GLN A 606 11.78 -20.62 32.32
N ALA A 607 10.93 -19.71 32.80
CA ALA A 607 9.55 -20.02 33.19
C ALA A 607 8.71 -20.49 31.99
N LEU A 608 8.92 -19.93 30.79
CA LEU A 608 8.26 -20.38 29.56
C LEU A 608 8.76 -21.75 29.09
N ALA A 609 9.99 -22.16 29.44
CA ALA A 609 10.49 -23.50 29.14
C ALA A 609 9.93 -24.58 30.09
N SER A 610 9.50 -24.23 31.31
CA SER A 610 9.01 -25.18 32.34
C SER A 610 7.58 -25.69 32.07
N ASP A 611 7.00 -26.47 32.99
CA ASP A 611 5.60 -26.92 32.93
C ASP A 611 4.62 -26.00 33.70
N ASP A 612 5.15 -24.92 34.26
CA ASP A 612 4.38 -23.97 35.05
C ASP A 612 3.52 -23.07 34.16
N VAL A 613 2.45 -22.55 34.75
CA VAL A 613 1.64 -21.51 34.13
C VAL A 613 2.35 -20.17 34.29
N VAL A 614 2.49 -19.44 33.19
CA VAL A 614 3.15 -18.13 33.20
C VAL A 614 2.11 -17.05 33.02
N GLY A 615 2.16 -16.02 33.87
CA GLY A 615 1.40 -14.79 33.74
C GLY A 615 2.34 -13.62 33.48
N VAL A 616 1.99 -12.71 32.59
CA VAL A 616 2.73 -11.45 32.37
C VAL A 616 1.74 -10.29 32.27
N VAL A 617 1.97 -9.23 33.04
CA VAL A 617 1.19 -7.99 33.00
C VAL A 617 1.93 -6.95 32.17
N VAL A 618 1.37 -6.60 31.01
CA VAL A 618 1.91 -5.63 30.07
C VAL A 618 1.13 -4.31 30.23
N ASN A 619 1.79 -3.29 30.77
CA ASN A 619 1.18 -2.01 31.16
C ASN A 619 1.26 -0.91 30.07
N THR A 620 1.49 -1.29 28.80
CA THR A 620 1.85 -0.32 27.75
C THR A 620 0.73 0.68 27.45
N ILE A 621 -0.54 0.26 27.52
CA ILE A 621 -1.67 1.10 27.14
C ILE A 621 -1.95 2.12 28.24
N ASP A 622 -2.18 1.67 29.48
CA ASP A 622 -2.43 2.57 30.61
C ASP A 622 -1.30 3.58 30.86
N ASP A 623 -0.03 3.16 30.74
CA ASP A 623 1.11 4.10 30.83
C ASP A 623 1.03 5.19 29.74
N ALA A 624 0.67 4.81 28.51
CA ALA A 624 0.54 5.76 27.39
C ALA A 624 -0.64 6.72 27.58
N LEU A 625 -1.73 6.27 28.20
CA LEU A 625 -2.90 7.11 28.51
C LEU A 625 -2.58 8.15 29.61
N ALA A 626 -1.82 7.75 30.64
CA ALA A 626 -1.46 8.59 31.77
C ALA A 626 -0.39 9.65 31.44
N ASP A 627 0.66 9.26 30.69
CA ASP A 627 1.82 10.10 30.41
C ASP A 627 1.55 11.20 29.36
N GLY A 628 0.35 11.22 28.77
CA GLY A 628 -0.12 12.35 27.97
C GLY A 628 0.76 12.65 26.76
N ARG A 629 1.25 11.62 26.05
CA ARG A 629 1.85 11.85 24.73
C ARG A 629 0.77 12.44 23.82
N GLU A 630 0.77 13.77 23.67
CA GLU A 630 -0.12 14.58 22.83
C GLU A 630 -0.09 14.24 21.32
N GLY A 631 0.44 13.07 20.95
CA GLY A 631 0.48 12.53 19.59
C GLY A 631 0.37 11.01 19.51
N THR A 632 -0.04 10.32 20.58
CA THR A 632 -0.50 8.94 20.41
C THR A 632 -1.87 9.00 19.75
N THR A 633 -1.98 8.45 18.56
CA THR A 633 -3.18 8.44 17.70
C THR A 633 -4.39 7.71 18.33
N GLY A 634 -4.30 7.32 19.61
CA GLY A 634 -5.29 6.48 20.29
C GLY A 634 -5.45 5.11 19.63
N SER A 635 -4.51 4.73 18.75
CA SER A 635 -4.62 3.55 17.91
C SER A 635 -3.40 2.66 18.14
N TRP A 636 -3.61 1.54 18.84
CA TRP A 636 -2.55 0.57 19.16
C TRP A 636 -2.77 -0.73 18.39
N GLY A 637 -1.80 -1.08 17.55
CA GLY A 637 -1.67 -2.40 16.94
C GLY A 637 -0.76 -3.33 17.75
N LEU A 638 -0.60 -4.55 17.25
CA LEU A 638 0.22 -5.60 17.86
C LEU A 638 1.69 -5.15 18.08
N ALA A 639 2.23 -4.38 17.13
CA ALA A 639 3.60 -3.87 17.20
C ALA A 639 3.78 -2.70 18.18
N ASP A 640 2.71 -1.99 18.52
CA ASP A 640 2.74 -0.83 19.43
C ASP A 640 2.71 -1.27 20.90
N ILE A 641 2.24 -2.49 21.18
CA ILE A 641 2.18 -3.07 22.51
C ILE A 641 3.54 -3.69 22.88
N GLY A 642 4.47 -2.88 23.35
CA GLY A 642 5.69 -3.27 24.08
C GLY A 642 6.27 -4.65 23.71
N LYS A 643 6.40 -5.55 24.69
CA LYS A 643 6.98 -6.90 24.52
C LYS A 643 5.99 -7.95 24.00
N LEU A 644 4.79 -7.56 23.54
CA LEU A 644 3.76 -8.51 23.12
C LEU A 644 4.21 -9.40 21.94
N PRO A 645 4.82 -8.88 20.85
CA PRO A 645 5.32 -9.75 19.78
C PRO A 645 6.38 -10.75 20.25
N ASP A 646 7.28 -10.32 21.14
CA ASP A 646 8.34 -11.18 21.69
C ASP A 646 7.75 -12.30 22.58
N LEU A 647 6.77 -11.97 23.43
CA LEU A 647 6.08 -12.92 24.30
C LEU A 647 5.24 -13.94 23.52
N LEU A 648 4.54 -13.49 22.46
CA LEU A 648 3.84 -14.40 21.56
C LEU A 648 4.82 -15.33 20.85
N ASN A 649 5.89 -14.80 20.25
CA ASN A 649 6.89 -15.65 19.58
C ASN A 649 7.47 -16.70 20.54
N ALA A 650 7.85 -16.30 21.76
CA ALA A 650 8.33 -17.25 22.76
C ALA A 650 7.27 -18.29 23.15
N ALA A 651 6.01 -17.89 23.33
CA ALA A 651 4.92 -18.82 23.62
C ALA A 651 4.74 -19.86 22.50
N ARG A 652 4.80 -19.42 21.24
CA ARG A 652 4.73 -20.30 20.08
C ARG A 652 5.90 -21.29 20.05
N ASP A 653 7.12 -20.81 20.28
CA ASP A 653 8.34 -21.64 20.23
C ASP A 653 8.31 -22.75 21.30
N TYR A 654 7.67 -22.50 22.46
CA TYR A 654 7.44 -23.51 23.50
C TYR A 654 6.09 -24.26 23.40
N GLY A 655 5.33 -24.05 22.33
CA GLY A 655 4.06 -24.72 22.05
C GLY A 655 2.94 -24.39 23.05
N ARG A 656 2.96 -23.19 23.63
CA ARG A 656 2.04 -22.78 24.69
C ARG A 656 0.75 -22.14 24.14
N PRO A 657 -0.43 -22.51 24.66
CA PRO A 657 -1.64 -21.73 24.43
C PRO A 657 -1.53 -20.38 25.14
N VAL A 658 -2.18 -19.35 24.60
CA VAL A 658 -2.13 -17.97 25.13
C VAL A 658 -3.53 -17.50 25.44
N VAL A 659 -3.70 -16.84 26.59
CA VAL A 659 -4.89 -16.02 26.89
C VAL A 659 -4.45 -14.57 26.92
N LEU A 660 -4.91 -13.77 25.97
CA LEU A 660 -4.81 -12.31 26.02
C LEU A 660 -6.08 -11.79 26.70
N VAL A 661 -5.93 -11.01 27.76
CA VAL A 661 -7.07 -10.47 28.51
C VAL A 661 -6.74 -9.08 29.04
N SER A 662 -7.75 -8.24 29.19
CA SER A 662 -7.60 -6.97 29.92
C SER A 662 -8.09 -7.07 31.37
N ASP A 663 -7.88 -6.01 32.13
CA ASP A 663 -8.49 -5.80 33.43
C ASP A 663 -9.68 -4.82 33.36
N HIS A 664 -9.59 -3.80 32.53
CA HIS A 664 -10.68 -2.91 32.15
C HIS A 664 -10.40 -2.33 30.76
N GLY A 665 -11.42 -1.78 30.10
CA GLY A 665 -11.17 -0.94 28.93
C GLY A 665 -10.92 0.51 29.32
N HIS A 666 -10.91 1.40 28.33
CA HIS A 666 -10.69 2.83 28.53
C HIS A 666 -11.51 3.65 27.53
N LEU A 667 -11.57 4.96 27.77
CA LEU A 667 -12.04 5.98 26.84
C LEU A 667 -10.87 6.87 26.44
N ILE A 668 -10.80 7.26 25.18
CA ILE A 668 -9.88 8.31 24.71
C ILE A 668 -10.52 9.68 24.92
N ASP A 669 -9.76 10.65 25.46
CA ASP A 669 -10.27 12.02 25.61
C ASP A 669 -10.41 12.67 24.22
N ARG A 670 -11.67 12.85 23.81
CA ARG A 670 -12.06 13.56 22.58
C ARG A 670 -12.76 14.88 22.89
N THR A 671 -12.54 15.43 24.09
CA THR A 671 -13.13 16.71 24.48
C THR A 671 -12.38 17.86 23.83
N GLU A 672 -13.10 18.93 23.49
CA GLU A 672 -12.49 20.14 22.94
C GLU A 672 -11.41 20.69 23.88
N ARG A 673 -10.39 21.36 23.32
CA ARG A 673 -9.36 22.00 24.13
C ARG A 673 -10.03 23.04 25.05
N GLY A 674 -9.69 23.00 26.34
CA GLY A 674 -10.26 23.90 27.33
C GLY A 674 -11.55 23.41 28.01
N HIS A 675 -12.14 22.30 27.56
CA HIS A 675 -13.19 21.61 28.33
C HIS A 675 -12.66 21.34 29.75
N GLN A 676 -13.36 21.79 30.79
CA GLN A 676 -12.92 21.67 32.18
C GLN A 676 -13.48 20.39 32.81
N PRO A 677 -12.77 19.77 33.78
CA PRO A 677 -13.38 18.72 34.58
C PRO A 677 -14.61 19.25 35.32
N ALA A 678 -15.57 18.36 35.58
CA ALA A 678 -16.74 18.70 36.38
C ALA A 678 -16.32 19.01 37.83
N ASP A 679 -16.75 20.16 38.33
CA ASP A 679 -16.52 20.59 39.70
C ASP A 679 -17.58 19.96 40.62
N VAL A 680 -17.25 18.79 41.15
CA VAL A 680 -18.14 17.98 41.99
C VAL A 680 -17.39 17.47 43.22
N PRO A 681 -18.05 17.35 44.39
CA PRO A 681 -17.42 16.81 45.58
C PRO A 681 -17.25 15.28 45.50
N GLY A 682 -16.43 14.72 46.40
CA GLY A 682 -16.32 13.27 46.58
C GLY A 682 -15.49 12.55 45.52
N VAL A 683 -14.71 13.25 44.71
CA VAL A 683 -13.84 12.68 43.66
C VAL A 683 -12.90 11.62 44.25
N ARG A 684 -12.80 10.47 43.56
CA ARG A 684 -11.90 9.37 43.92
C ARG A 684 -11.03 8.91 42.75
N GLY A 685 -11.49 9.11 41.52
CA GLY A 685 -10.71 8.91 40.30
C GLY A 685 -11.25 9.78 39.15
N ALA A 686 -10.67 9.63 37.96
CA ALA A 686 -11.04 10.44 36.80
C ALA A 686 -12.52 10.32 36.40
N ARG A 687 -13.12 9.15 36.66
CA ARG A 687 -14.44 8.74 36.16
C ARG A 687 -15.38 8.21 37.24
N TRP A 688 -14.98 8.29 38.51
CA TRP A 688 -15.83 7.89 39.62
C TRP A 688 -15.60 8.71 40.90
N ARG A 689 -16.66 8.81 41.70
CA ARG A 689 -16.73 9.62 42.94
C ARG A 689 -17.75 9.02 43.92
N THR A 690 -17.91 9.65 45.07
CA THR A 690 -19.00 9.37 46.03
C THR A 690 -20.07 10.47 46.00
N GLY A 691 -21.23 10.21 46.60
CA GLY A 691 -22.38 11.14 46.67
C GLY A 691 -23.57 10.67 45.83
N GLU A 692 -24.40 11.63 45.40
CA GLU A 692 -25.56 11.38 44.54
C GLU A 692 -25.21 11.56 43.07
N PRO A 693 -25.80 10.78 42.14
CA PRO A 693 -25.54 10.89 40.71
C PRO A 693 -26.19 12.15 40.11
N GLY A 694 -25.46 12.81 39.22
CA GLY A 694 -25.93 13.88 38.35
C GLY A 694 -26.12 13.41 36.90
N ASP A 695 -26.24 14.37 35.99
CA ASP A 695 -26.36 14.08 34.55
C ASP A 695 -25.07 13.46 33.99
N GLY A 696 -25.21 12.43 33.14
CA GLY A 696 -24.07 11.68 32.61
C GLY A 696 -23.44 10.67 33.58
N GLU A 697 -24.01 10.51 34.78
CA GLU A 697 -23.52 9.63 35.83
C GLU A 697 -24.56 8.56 36.20
N VAL A 698 -24.08 7.51 36.90
CA VAL A 698 -24.93 6.45 37.44
C VAL A 698 -24.43 6.01 38.81
N LEU A 699 -25.37 5.72 39.72
CA LEU A 699 -25.08 5.13 41.02
C LEU A 699 -24.91 3.60 40.87
N LEU A 700 -23.80 3.07 41.34
CA LEU A 700 -23.50 1.64 41.36
C LEU A 700 -23.31 1.18 42.80
N ALA A 701 -23.95 0.07 43.14
CA ALA A 701 -23.86 -0.51 44.48
C ALA A 701 -23.92 -2.02 44.44
N GLY A 702 -23.36 -2.70 45.45
CA GLY A 702 -23.50 -4.15 45.60
C GLY A 702 -22.17 -4.90 45.56
N PRO A 703 -22.19 -6.25 45.49
CA PRO A 703 -21.02 -7.10 45.68
C PRO A 703 -19.88 -6.85 44.67
N ARG A 704 -20.19 -6.22 43.53
CA ARG A 704 -19.21 -5.89 42.50
C ARG A 704 -18.47 -4.58 42.73
N VAL A 705 -18.95 -3.75 43.64
CA VAL A 705 -18.26 -2.53 44.05
C VAL A 705 -17.37 -2.88 45.24
N LEU A 706 -16.04 -2.84 45.09
CA LEU A 706 -15.11 -3.24 46.16
C LEU A 706 -14.60 -2.11 47.04
N THR A 707 -14.86 -0.86 46.66
CA THR A 707 -14.41 0.34 47.38
C THR A 707 -15.58 1.07 48.04
N ASP A 708 -15.26 2.05 48.88
CA ASP A 708 -16.18 3.07 49.43
C ASP A 708 -17.52 2.50 49.92
N GLY A 709 -17.47 1.44 50.74
CA GLY A 709 -18.68 0.83 51.32
C GLY A 709 -19.57 0.10 50.32
N ARG A 710 -19.00 -0.33 49.19
CA ARG A 710 -19.70 -0.98 48.07
C ARG A 710 -20.72 -0.10 47.36
N ARG A 711 -20.46 1.21 47.32
CA ARG A 711 -21.33 2.20 46.67
C ARG A 711 -20.50 3.34 46.08
N ILE A 712 -20.68 3.62 44.79
CA ILE A 712 -19.99 4.68 44.07
C ILE A 712 -20.93 5.36 43.06
N VAL A 713 -20.57 6.56 42.62
CA VAL A 713 -21.13 7.22 41.43
C VAL A 713 -20.07 7.15 40.34
N ALA A 714 -20.44 6.63 39.17
CA ALA A 714 -19.55 6.45 38.03
C ALA A 714 -20.09 7.19 36.80
N ALA A 715 -19.22 7.84 36.04
CA ALA A 715 -19.57 8.48 34.79
C ALA A 715 -19.80 7.44 33.69
N TRP A 716 -20.90 7.55 32.94
CA TRP A 716 -21.13 6.74 31.74
C TRP A 716 -20.98 7.55 30.45
N ARG A 717 -21.21 8.87 30.50
CA ARG A 717 -21.03 9.76 29.33
C ARG A 717 -19.54 9.92 29.02
N ASP A 718 -19.14 9.91 27.76
CA ASP A 718 -17.72 9.85 27.36
C ASP A 718 -16.95 11.16 27.57
N ASP A 719 -17.65 12.28 27.64
CA ASP A 719 -17.09 13.63 27.78
C ASP A 719 -16.91 14.10 29.24
N LEU A 720 -17.42 13.34 30.22
CA LEU A 720 -17.37 13.72 31.63
C LEU A 720 -16.03 13.32 32.26
N ARG A 721 -15.40 14.16 33.09
CA ARG A 721 -14.27 13.74 33.93
C ARG A 721 -14.17 14.60 35.17
N TYR A 722 -13.55 14.07 36.21
CA TYR A 722 -13.39 14.77 37.50
C TYR A 722 -11.94 15.22 37.78
N THR A 723 -10.98 14.77 36.96
CA THR A 723 -9.56 15.08 37.13
C THR A 723 -9.01 15.90 35.96
N SER A 724 -7.75 16.32 36.06
CA SER A 724 -7.03 16.98 34.98
C SER A 724 -7.06 16.16 33.69
N ARG A 725 -6.86 16.85 32.56
CA ARG A 725 -6.85 16.21 31.24
C ARG A 725 -5.73 15.17 31.13
N GLN A 726 -6.04 14.01 30.55
CA GLN A 726 -5.12 12.92 30.20
C GLN A 726 -5.45 12.46 28.77
N ALA A 727 -4.66 11.56 28.17
CA ALA A 727 -4.95 11.07 26.83
C ALA A 727 -6.17 10.12 26.80
N GLY A 728 -6.45 9.46 27.93
CA GLY A 728 -7.69 8.73 28.14
C GLY A 728 -7.94 8.41 29.61
N TYR A 729 -9.07 7.75 29.87
CA TYR A 729 -9.60 7.53 31.21
C TYR A 729 -10.23 6.15 31.37
N HIS A 730 -10.32 5.72 32.62
CA HIS A 730 -11.03 4.52 33.04
C HIS A 730 -11.63 4.73 34.44
N GLY A 731 -12.39 3.76 34.93
CA GLY A 731 -13.06 3.80 36.24
C GLY A 731 -14.56 4.09 36.18
N GLY A 732 -15.09 4.44 35.00
CA GLY A 732 -16.50 4.73 34.77
C GLY A 732 -17.36 3.51 34.48
N ALA A 733 -18.54 3.79 33.94
CA ALA A 733 -19.65 2.86 33.68
C ALA A 733 -20.04 2.77 32.20
N SER A 734 -19.24 3.32 31.28
CA SER A 734 -19.46 3.16 29.84
C SER A 734 -19.21 1.71 29.39
N LEU A 735 -19.76 1.31 28.23
CA LEU A 735 -19.47 -0.02 27.66
C LEU A 735 -17.99 -0.21 27.40
N ALA A 736 -17.31 0.84 26.94
CA ALA A 736 -15.89 0.82 26.61
C ALA A 736 -15.02 0.56 27.85
N GLU A 737 -15.38 1.12 29.02
CA GLU A 737 -14.62 0.94 30.27
C GLU A 737 -14.91 -0.41 30.94
N VAL A 738 -16.17 -0.85 30.94
CA VAL A 738 -16.62 -2.06 31.68
C VAL A 738 -16.35 -3.36 30.92
N THR A 739 -16.28 -3.32 29.60
CA THR A 739 -16.03 -4.50 28.77
C THR A 739 -14.57 -4.90 28.84
N VAL A 740 -14.32 -6.17 29.19
CA VAL A 740 -12.98 -6.76 29.27
C VAL A 740 -12.83 -7.80 28.14
N PRO A 741 -12.05 -7.51 27.10
CA PRO A 741 -11.84 -8.48 26.02
C PRO A 741 -11.05 -9.70 26.50
N VAL A 742 -11.44 -10.90 26.04
CA VAL A 742 -10.74 -12.16 26.30
C VAL A 742 -10.53 -12.91 24.98
N ILE A 743 -9.27 -13.03 24.56
CA ILE A 743 -8.85 -13.73 23.34
C ILE A 743 -8.05 -14.95 23.75
N THR A 744 -8.41 -16.13 23.24
CA THR A 744 -7.68 -17.36 23.49
C THR A 744 -7.08 -17.89 22.20
N LEU A 745 -5.78 -18.16 22.23
CA LEU A 745 -5.00 -18.59 21.08
C LEU A 745 -4.33 -19.93 21.36
N VAL A 746 -4.24 -20.76 20.34
CA VAL A 746 -3.35 -21.93 20.30
C VAL A 746 -2.37 -21.77 19.15
N PRO A 747 -1.12 -22.28 19.26
CA PRO A 747 -0.24 -22.38 18.11
C PRO A 747 -0.95 -23.14 16.98
N ALA A 748 -0.69 -22.76 15.73
CA ALA A 748 -1.32 -23.41 14.58
C ALA A 748 -1.07 -24.94 14.60
N GLY A 749 -2.16 -25.72 14.45
CA GLY A 749 -2.11 -27.18 14.57
C GLY A 749 -2.06 -27.73 16.02
N GLY A 750 -2.07 -26.85 17.02
CA GLY A 750 -2.12 -27.20 18.44
C GLY A 750 -3.45 -27.85 18.87
N SER A 751 -3.43 -28.53 20.02
CA SER A 751 -4.60 -29.21 20.57
C SER A 751 -5.66 -28.22 21.09
N VAL A 752 -6.87 -28.31 20.54
CA VAL A 752 -8.04 -27.58 21.06
C VAL A 752 -8.63 -28.34 22.26
N PRO A 753 -8.86 -27.69 23.42
CA PRO A 753 -9.42 -28.36 24.59
C PRO A 753 -10.83 -28.92 24.34
N SER A 754 -11.23 -29.91 25.15
CA SER A 754 -12.59 -30.43 25.09
C SER A 754 -13.61 -29.34 25.41
N GLY A 755 -14.67 -29.27 24.61
CA GLY A 755 -15.71 -28.24 24.75
C GLY A 755 -15.32 -26.88 24.18
N TRP A 756 -14.19 -26.76 23.47
CA TRP A 756 -13.78 -25.57 22.73
C TRP A 756 -13.88 -25.80 21.22
N THR A 757 -13.99 -24.72 20.47
CA THR A 757 -14.01 -24.70 19.01
C THR A 757 -13.11 -23.59 18.49
N LEU A 758 -12.74 -23.70 17.22
CA LEU A 758 -12.10 -22.61 16.51
C LEU A 758 -13.07 -21.44 16.34
N LEU A 759 -12.54 -20.22 16.38
CA LEU A 759 -13.25 -19.03 15.95
C LEU A 759 -12.80 -18.66 14.53
N PRO A 760 -13.62 -18.91 13.50
CA PRO A 760 -13.29 -18.53 12.14
C PRO A 760 -13.09 -17.02 12.01
N PRO A 761 -12.02 -16.53 11.33
CA PRO A 761 -11.81 -15.10 11.15
C PRO A 761 -13.02 -14.36 10.56
N GLU A 762 -13.73 -15.02 9.65
CA GLU A 762 -14.92 -14.50 8.97
C GLU A 762 -16.09 -14.28 9.95
N SER A 763 -16.13 -15.03 11.05
CA SER A 763 -17.14 -14.87 12.11
C SER A 763 -16.81 -13.78 13.13
N THR A 764 -15.60 -13.21 13.07
CA THR A 764 -15.16 -12.15 13.99
C THR A 764 -15.57 -10.75 13.53
N GLU A 765 -16.04 -10.61 12.29
CA GLU A 765 -16.47 -9.36 11.71
C GLU A 765 -18.00 -9.31 11.65
N PRO A 766 -18.65 -8.23 12.15
CA PRO A 766 -20.09 -8.10 12.05
C PRO A 766 -20.48 -7.84 10.59
N PRO A 767 -21.73 -8.16 10.18
CA PRO A 767 -22.18 -8.03 8.79
C PRO A 767 -22.00 -6.63 8.19
N TRP A 768 -22.02 -5.57 9.01
CA TRP A 768 -21.84 -4.20 8.54
C TRP A 768 -20.37 -3.82 8.31
N TRP A 769 -19.39 -4.66 8.68
CA TRP A 769 -17.96 -4.34 8.55
C TRP A 769 -17.41 -4.55 7.14
N ASN A 770 -17.87 -5.56 6.41
CA ASN A 770 -17.50 -5.84 5.02
C ASN A 770 -18.72 -6.29 4.23
N THR A 771 -18.84 -5.86 2.98
CA THR A 771 -19.90 -6.30 2.06
C THR A 771 -19.51 -7.63 1.43
N THR A 772 -20.44 -8.59 1.38
CA THR A 772 -20.20 -9.86 0.66
C THR A 772 -20.36 -9.66 -0.84
N GLU A 773 -19.79 -10.55 -1.66
CA GLU A 773 -19.98 -10.50 -3.13
C GLU A 773 -21.45 -10.62 -3.54
N SER A 774 -22.25 -11.38 -2.78
CA SER A 774 -23.72 -11.45 -2.95
C SER A 774 -24.40 -10.09 -2.71
N ASP A 775 -23.94 -9.31 -1.72
CA ASP A 775 -24.49 -7.98 -1.45
C ASP A 775 -24.08 -6.97 -2.53
N ARG A 776 -22.89 -7.14 -3.13
CA ARG A 776 -22.41 -6.31 -4.25
C ARG A 776 -23.20 -6.56 -5.53
N ALA A 777 -23.45 -7.83 -5.87
CA ALA A 777 -24.24 -8.20 -7.05
C ALA A 777 -25.70 -7.67 -6.96
N LYS A 778 -26.28 -7.66 -5.75
CA LYS A 778 -27.62 -7.08 -5.52
C LYS A 778 -27.64 -5.55 -5.61
N ALA A 779 -26.55 -4.88 -5.23
CA ALA A 779 -26.43 -3.43 -5.32
C ALA A 779 -26.22 -2.95 -6.78
N GLU A 780 -25.50 -3.71 -7.61
CA GLU A 780 -25.33 -3.40 -9.04
C GLU A 780 -26.61 -3.65 -9.86
N ALA A 781 -27.50 -4.54 -9.40
CA ALA A 781 -28.73 -4.89 -10.08
C ALA A 781 -29.89 -3.88 -9.90
N VAL A 782 -29.65 -2.68 -9.35
CA VAL A 782 -30.65 -1.60 -9.30
C VAL A 782 -30.26 -0.50 -10.29
N PRO A 783 -30.74 -0.52 -11.55
CA PRO A 783 -30.62 0.62 -12.45
C PRO A 783 -31.51 1.76 -11.95
N GLY A 784 -30.93 2.96 -11.85
CA GLY A 784 -31.69 4.17 -11.57
C GLY A 784 -32.59 4.56 -12.74
N THR A 785 -33.90 4.45 -12.55
CA THR A 785 -34.86 5.25 -13.30
C THR A 785 -35.08 6.57 -12.59
N ALA A 786 -34.66 7.65 -13.26
CA ALA A 786 -35.00 9.02 -12.92
C ALA A 786 -36.53 9.19 -12.88
N ALA A 787 -37.02 9.84 -11.83
CA ALA A 787 -38.43 10.14 -11.65
C ALA A 787 -38.81 11.40 -12.45
N GLU A 788 -39.77 11.27 -13.37
CA GLU A 788 -40.64 12.37 -13.80
C GLU A 788 -41.88 12.44 -12.89
N PRO A 789 -42.50 13.63 -12.72
CA PRO A 789 -43.57 13.84 -11.75
C PRO A 789 -44.93 13.43 -12.31
N ALA A 790 -45.67 12.61 -11.56
CA ALA A 790 -47.05 12.26 -11.88
C ALA A 790 -48.03 12.56 -10.74
N GLU A 791 -49.21 12.95 -11.18
CA GLU A 791 -50.36 13.61 -10.57
C GLU A 791 -51.13 12.75 -9.54
N GLN A 792 -51.98 13.41 -8.74
CA GLN A 792 -52.64 12.87 -7.53
C GLN A 792 -53.88 11.97 -7.78
N ALA A 793 -54.05 11.04 -6.81
CA ALA A 793 -55.28 10.41 -6.26
C ALA A 793 -55.65 8.96 -6.70
N PRO A 794 -56.37 8.16 -5.87
CA PRO A 794 -56.30 8.01 -4.40
C PRO A 794 -56.19 6.53 -3.91
N THR A 795 -55.83 6.45 -2.62
CA THR A 795 -55.69 5.35 -1.62
C THR A 795 -56.44 4.01 -1.74
N ALA A 796 -55.71 2.93 -1.40
CA ALA A 796 -56.19 1.68 -0.77
C ALA A 796 -55.21 1.24 0.35
N PRO A 797 -55.66 0.54 1.42
CA PRO A 797 -54.99 0.52 2.74
C PRO A 797 -53.76 -0.40 2.85
N PRO A 798 -52.84 -0.15 3.81
CA PRO A 798 -51.57 -0.86 3.92
C PRO A 798 -51.72 -2.25 4.54
N ARG A 799 -51.17 -3.27 3.87
CA ARG A 799 -50.89 -4.57 4.46
C ARG A 799 -49.58 -4.48 5.27
N LYS A 800 -49.65 -4.89 6.54
CA LYS A 800 -48.52 -4.99 7.48
C LYS A 800 -47.35 -5.80 6.87
N PRO A 801 -46.09 -5.42 7.14
CA PRO A 801 -44.94 -6.25 6.77
C PRO A 801 -44.94 -7.53 7.61
N PRO A 802 -44.66 -8.71 7.03
CA PRO A 802 -44.52 -9.93 7.81
C PRO A 802 -43.20 -9.89 8.58
N ALA A 803 -43.29 -10.21 9.87
CA ALA A 803 -42.17 -10.59 10.69
C ALA A 803 -41.43 -11.76 10.04
N VAL A 804 -40.10 -11.66 9.92
CA VAL A 804 -39.24 -12.76 9.48
C VAL A 804 -39.18 -13.79 10.61
N SER A 805 -40.18 -14.67 10.63
CA SER A 805 -40.05 -16.01 11.18
C SER A 805 -39.58 -16.90 10.03
N THR A 806 -38.37 -17.43 10.13
CA THR A 806 -37.88 -18.51 9.27
C THR A 806 -38.72 -19.76 9.52
N ALA A 807 -39.86 -19.85 8.85
CA ALA A 807 -40.51 -21.11 8.54
C ALA A 807 -39.90 -21.63 7.23
N ALA A 808 -39.31 -22.82 7.31
CA ALA A 808 -38.73 -23.52 6.18
C ALA A 808 -39.73 -23.59 5.01
N THR A 809 -39.37 -22.97 3.88
CA THR A 809 -39.85 -23.43 2.57
C THR A 809 -39.21 -24.80 2.32
N GLY A 810 -40.01 -25.78 1.88
CA GLY A 810 -39.57 -27.17 1.68
C GLY A 810 -38.61 -27.39 0.49
N GLU A 811 -37.86 -26.37 0.08
CA GLU A 811 -36.83 -26.50 -0.96
C GLU A 811 -35.53 -26.99 -0.33
N LEU A 812 -34.95 -28.03 -0.93
CA LEU A 812 -33.69 -28.62 -0.47
C LEU A 812 -32.53 -27.68 -0.77
N THR A 813 -31.67 -27.44 0.22
CA THR A 813 -30.44 -26.66 0.05
C THR A 813 -29.48 -27.35 -0.94
N LEU A 814 -28.45 -26.64 -1.43
CA LEU A 814 -27.45 -27.22 -2.32
C LEU A 814 -26.73 -28.42 -1.66
N GLY A 815 -26.43 -28.30 -0.36
CA GLY A 815 -25.90 -29.36 0.47
C GLY A 815 -26.85 -30.54 0.60
N ASP A 816 -28.13 -30.30 0.88
CA ASP A 816 -29.15 -31.36 0.98
C ASP A 816 -29.33 -32.12 -0.35
N ARG A 817 -29.32 -31.41 -1.48
CA ARG A 817 -29.37 -32.02 -2.82
C ARG A 817 -28.15 -32.89 -3.07
N THR A 818 -26.96 -32.39 -2.74
CA THR A 818 -25.69 -33.11 -2.93
C THR A 818 -25.69 -34.42 -2.14
N VAL A 819 -26.00 -34.38 -0.84
CA VAL A 819 -25.93 -35.58 0.01
C VAL A 819 -27.00 -36.64 -0.32
N ARG A 820 -28.08 -36.25 -1.00
CA ARG A 820 -29.14 -37.17 -1.46
C ARG A 820 -28.87 -37.78 -2.84
N SER A 821 -27.97 -37.18 -3.62
CA SER A 821 -27.63 -37.64 -4.97
C SER A 821 -27.06 -39.07 -4.99
N ALA A 822 -27.32 -39.80 -6.07
CA ALA A 822 -26.79 -41.17 -6.24
C ALA A 822 -25.25 -41.22 -6.34
N PRO A 823 -24.58 -40.28 -7.05
CA PRO A 823 -23.11 -40.24 -7.08
C PRO A 823 -22.50 -40.05 -5.69
N TYR A 824 -23.06 -39.16 -4.85
CA TYR A 824 -22.57 -38.96 -3.48
C TYR A 824 -22.72 -40.21 -2.62
N ARG A 825 -23.90 -40.87 -2.66
CA ARG A 825 -24.14 -42.10 -1.89
C ARG A 825 -23.15 -43.20 -2.28
N THR A 826 -22.88 -43.35 -3.57
CA THR A 826 -21.90 -44.30 -4.10
C THR A 826 -20.49 -43.96 -3.61
N GLN A 827 -20.07 -42.70 -3.74
CA GLN A 827 -18.73 -42.25 -3.31
C GLN A 827 -18.52 -42.43 -1.81
N ARG A 828 -19.56 -42.20 -1.01
CA ARG A 828 -19.50 -42.34 0.46
C ARG A 828 -19.20 -43.77 0.92
N GLU A 829 -19.61 -44.80 0.19
CA GLU A 829 -19.31 -46.21 0.51
C GLU A 829 -17.80 -46.50 0.47
N PHE A 830 -17.05 -45.80 -0.38
CA PHE A 830 -15.61 -45.96 -0.52
C PHE A 830 -14.79 -45.12 0.46
N VAL A 831 -15.40 -44.14 1.14
CA VAL A 831 -14.71 -43.25 2.09
C VAL A 831 -14.85 -43.78 3.52
N ARG A 832 -13.80 -44.44 4.01
CA ARG A 832 -13.74 -44.94 5.40
C ARG A 832 -13.86 -43.79 6.42
N LEU A 833 -14.76 -43.92 7.40
CA LEU A 833 -15.06 -42.91 8.42
C LEU A 833 -15.55 -41.57 7.83
N ALA A 834 -16.36 -41.62 6.77
CA ALA A 834 -16.99 -40.43 6.20
C ALA A 834 -17.75 -39.61 7.25
N PRO A 835 -17.67 -38.27 7.20
CA PRO A 835 -18.55 -37.39 7.98
C PRO A 835 -20.03 -37.72 7.81
N ALA A 836 -20.86 -37.33 8.78
CA ALA A 836 -22.31 -37.46 8.68
C ALA A 836 -22.86 -36.54 7.58
N ASP A 837 -23.89 -36.97 6.84
CA ASP A 837 -24.48 -36.19 5.74
C ASP A 837 -24.87 -34.78 6.16
N LYS A 838 -25.43 -34.65 7.37
CA LYS A 838 -25.79 -33.35 7.94
C LYS A 838 -24.59 -32.40 8.09
N ALA A 839 -23.39 -32.91 8.36
CA ALA A 839 -22.17 -32.11 8.41
C ALA A 839 -21.69 -31.71 7.00
N VAL A 840 -21.82 -32.60 6.03
CA VAL A 840 -21.42 -32.35 4.64
C VAL A 840 -22.36 -31.34 3.98
N ALA A 841 -23.67 -31.50 4.15
CA ALA A 841 -24.67 -30.54 3.66
C ALA A 841 -24.42 -29.13 4.21
N ALA A 842 -24.27 -29.01 5.53
CA ALA A 842 -23.99 -27.72 6.17
C ALA A 842 -22.67 -27.08 5.73
N ALA A 843 -21.64 -27.88 5.44
CA ALA A 843 -20.37 -27.40 4.91
C ALA A 843 -20.53 -26.82 3.49
N ILE A 844 -21.26 -27.51 2.62
CA ILE A 844 -21.55 -27.07 1.25
C ILE A 844 -22.41 -25.80 1.28
N ASP A 845 -23.46 -25.78 2.08
CA ASP A 845 -24.36 -24.62 2.20
C ASP A 845 -23.63 -23.37 2.72
N ALA A 846 -22.70 -23.55 3.67
CA ALA A 846 -21.87 -22.44 4.15
C ALA A 846 -20.90 -21.93 3.07
N LEU A 847 -20.28 -22.83 2.30
CA LEU A 847 -19.41 -22.45 1.19
C LEU A 847 -20.18 -21.71 0.10
N ASP A 848 -21.37 -22.21 -0.28
CA ASP A 848 -22.24 -21.59 -1.28
C ASP A 848 -22.69 -20.18 -0.86
N ALA A 849 -23.16 -20.04 0.39
CA ALA A 849 -23.55 -18.75 0.94
C ALA A 849 -22.38 -17.74 1.02
N ALA A 850 -21.13 -18.22 1.09
CA ALA A 850 -19.93 -17.40 1.12
C ALA A 850 -19.31 -17.13 -0.26
N GLY A 851 -20.01 -17.46 -1.36
CA GLY A 851 -19.49 -17.27 -2.73
C GLY A 851 -18.42 -18.30 -3.11
N GLY A 852 -18.43 -19.45 -2.46
CA GLY A 852 -17.59 -20.60 -2.80
C GLY A 852 -16.22 -20.64 -2.10
N LYS A 853 -15.89 -19.73 -1.18
CA LYS A 853 -14.60 -19.75 -0.47
C LYS A 853 -14.76 -19.52 1.03
N LEU A 854 -14.21 -20.43 1.83
CA LEU A 854 -14.17 -20.33 3.30
C LEU A 854 -12.88 -20.92 3.86
N SER A 855 -12.44 -20.49 5.04
CA SER A 855 -11.38 -21.20 5.75
C SER A 855 -11.83 -22.62 6.16
N PRO A 856 -10.91 -23.62 6.27
CA PRO A 856 -11.25 -24.93 6.81
C PRO A 856 -11.93 -24.86 8.18
N GLY A 857 -11.54 -23.88 9.00
CA GLY A 857 -12.16 -23.60 10.29
C GLY A 857 -13.63 -23.16 10.18
N ALA A 858 -13.96 -22.27 9.25
CA ALA A 858 -15.35 -21.88 8.98
C ALA A 858 -16.20 -23.08 8.52
N VAL A 859 -15.66 -23.90 7.61
CA VAL A 859 -16.32 -25.12 7.13
C VAL A 859 -16.57 -26.13 8.27
N ALA A 860 -15.57 -26.33 9.14
CA ALA A 860 -15.69 -27.17 10.33
C ALA A 860 -16.72 -26.62 11.33
N THR A 861 -16.78 -25.30 11.53
CA THR A 861 -17.74 -24.63 12.41
C THR A 861 -19.18 -24.80 11.91
N ALA A 862 -19.43 -24.65 10.61
CA ALA A 862 -20.75 -24.89 10.01
C ALA A 862 -21.22 -26.33 10.27
N ALA A 863 -20.35 -27.31 10.02
CA ALA A 863 -20.61 -28.72 10.31
C ALA A 863 -20.89 -28.98 11.80
N GLN A 864 -20.14 -28.34 12.69
CA GLN A 864 -20.34 -28.43 14.14
C GLN A 864 -21.69 -27.81 14.56
N ALA A 865 -22.05 -26.65 14.03
CA ALA A 865 -23.33 -26.00 14.34
C ALA A 865 -24.52 -26.90 13.96
N ALA A 866 -24.44 -27.59 12.82
CA ALA A 866 -25.49 -28.49 12.36
C ALA A 866 -25.58 -29.81 13.14
N THR A 867 -24.43 -30.38 13.55
CA THR A 867 -24.37 -31.74 14.14
C THR A 867 -24.20 -31.75 15.66
N GLY A 868 -23.77 -30.65 16.26
CA GLY A 868 -23.34 -30.58 17.65
C GLY A 868 -22.03 -31.32 17.96
N LYS A 869 -21.32 -31.84 16.95
CA LYS A 869 -20.05 -32.56 17.11
C LYS A 869 -18.90 -31.70 16.59
N SER A 870 -17.90 -31.47 17.45
CA SER A 870 -16.74 -30.66 17.08
C SER A 870 -15.79 -31.40 16.13
N GLN A 871 -15.39 -30.73 15.06
CA GLN A 871 -14.39 -31.21 14.10
C GLN A 871 -13.00 -30.77 14.55
N ARG A 872 -12.36 -31.59 15.41
CA ARG A 872 -11.09 -31.25 16.08
C ARG A 872 -9.90 -31.00 15.16
N ASN A 873 -9.98 -31.43 13.90
CA ASN A 873 -8.97 -31.15 12.87
C ASN A 873 -9.66 -30.70 11.58
N PRO A 874 -9.82 -29.38 11.35
CA PRO A 874 -10.53 -28.83 10.20
C PRO A 874 -9.86 -29.12 8.87
N ALA A 875 -8.52 -29.13 8.82
CA ALA A 875 -7.79 -29.47 7.61
C ALA A 875 -8.09 -30.91 7.19
N ARG A 876 -8.05 -31.85 8.15
CA ARG A 876 -8.44 -33.24 7.91
C ARG A 876 -9.91 -33.36 7.52
N PHE A 877 -10.80 -32.56 8.13
CA PHE A 877 -12.22 -32.53 7.76
C PHE A 877 -12.40 -32.06 6.30
N ALA A 878 -11.73 -30.98 5.89
CA ALA A 878 -11.74 -30.50 4.50
C ALA A 878 -11.20 -31.56 3.53
N THR A 879 -10.09 -32.23 3.83
CA THR A 879 -9.57 -33.34 3.01
C THR A 879 -10.55 -34.51 2.91
N MET A 880 -11.34 -34.79 3.97
CA MET A 880 -12.41 -35.79 3.90
C MET A 880 -13.57 -35.34 3.01
N LEU A 881 -13.86 -34.04 2.95
CA LEU A 881 -14.83 -33.48 2.00
C LEU A 881 -14.31 -33.56 0.56
N GLU A 882 -13.03 -33.25 0.30
CA GLU A 882 -12.41 -33.43 -1.03
C GLU A 882 -12.57 -34.87 -1.52
N ARG A 883 -12.31 -35.87 -0.66
CA ARG A 883 -12.48 -37.30 -1.00
C ARG A 883 -13.93 -37.70 -1.31
N LEU A 884 -14.89 -37.02 -0.70
CA LEU A 884 -16.32 -37.27 -0.90
C LEU A 884 -16.89 -36.56 -2.12
N LEU A 885 -16.34 -35.41 -2.49
CA LEU A 885 -16.90 -34.54 -3.52
C LEU A 885 -16.13 -34.54 -4.83
N ASN A 886 -14.84 -34.91 -4.84
CA ASN A 886 -14.03 -34.96 -6.05
C ASN A 886 -14.11 -36.35 -6.69
N ILE A 887 -15.07 -36.54 -7.60
CA ILE A 887 -15.23 -37.78 -8.38
C ILE A 887 -14.35 -37.70 -9.64
N ASP A 888 -13.72 -38.82 -10.01
CA ASP A 888 -12.89 -38.98 -11.22
C ASP A 888 -11.76 -37.94 -11.38
N GLY A 889 -11.26 -37.40 -10.27
CA GLY A 889 -10.14 -36.45 -10.24
C GLY A 889 -10.52 -34.99 -10.55
N TYR A 890 -11.81 -34.69 -10.73
CA TYR A 890 -12.29 -33.33 -10.93
C TYR A 890 -12.43 -32.59 -9.57
N PRO A 891 -11.81 -31.41 -9.39
CA PRO A 891 -11.74 -30.73 -8.10
C PRO A 891 -13.00 -29.89 -7.80
N VAL A 892 -14.11 -30.54 -7.47
CA VAL A 892 -15.34 -29.87 -6.99
C VAL A 892 -15.08 -29.07 -5.72
N LEU A 893 -14.28 -29.63 -4.81
CA LEU A 893 -13.81 -28.96 -3.61
C LEU A 893 -12.28 -29.10 -3.53
N GLN A 894 -11.58 -28.00 -3.25
CA GLN A 894 -10.12 -28.02 -3.15
C GLN A 894 -9.60 -27.09 -2.05
N LEU A 895 -8.51 -27.51 -1.42
CA LEU A 895 -7.70 -26.72 -0.50
C LEU A 895 -6.67 -25.90 -1.29
N ILE A 896 -6.90 -24.60 -1.41
CA ILE A 896 -5.97 -23.65 -2.05
C ILE A 896 -5.15 -22.89 -1.01
N GLU A 897 -4.18 -22.09 -1.47
CA GLU A 897 -3.35 -21.22 -0.64
C GLU A 897 -2.62 -21.99 0.48
N SER A 898 -2.02 -23.13 0.14
CA SER A 898 -1.39 -24.04 1.12
C SER A 898 -2.37 -24.55 2.19
N GLY A 899 -3.64 -24.76 1.83
CA GLY A 899 -4.68 -25.31 2.72
C GLY A 899 -5.37 -24.29 3.62
N ARG A 900 -5.25 -22.99 3.31
CA ARG A 900 -5.89 -21.90 4.08
C ARG A 900 -7.34 -21.65 3.70
N THR A 901 -7.70 -21.99 2.47
CA THR A 901 -9.00 -21.71 1.90
C THR A 901 -9.53 -22.98 1.26
N VAL A 902 -10.72 -23.37 1.67
CA VAL A 902 -11.55 -24.37 1.00
C VAL A 902 -12.33 -23.64 -0.09
N GLN A 903 -12.10 -24.03 -1.34
CA GLN A 903 -12.81 -23.52 -2.49
C GLN A 903 -13.80 -24.57 -3.00
N LEU A 904 -15.04 -24.16 -3.22
CA LEU A 904 -16.11 -24.93 -3.85
C LEU A 904 -16.37 -24.40 -5.26
N ASP A 905 -16.37 -25.29 -6.24
CA ASP A 905 -16.92 -25.01 -7.58
C ASP A 905 -18.40 -25.43 -7.61
N GLY A 906 -19.30 -24.45 -7.41
CA GLY A 906 -20.74 -24.70 -7.36
C GLY A 906 -21.34 -25.20 -8.68
N ALA A 907 -20.76 -24.79 -9.82
CA ALA A 907 -21.22 -25.22 -11.14
C ALA A 907 -20.87 -26.71 -11.35
N LEU A 908 -19.64 -27.09 -11.03
CA LEU A 908 -19.18 -28.47 -11.12
C LEU A 908 -19.88 -29.38 -10.10
N LEU A 909 -20.12 -28.90 -8.87
CA LEU A 909 -20.90 -29.62 -7.85
C LEU A 909 -22.31 -29.95 -8.38
N THR A 910 -23.00 -28.96 -8.96
CA THR A 910 -24.37 -29.14 -9.48
C THR A 910 -24.39 -30.10 -10.67
N GLN A 911 -23.36 -30.06 -11.52
CA GLN A 911 -23.21 -30.97 -12.66
C GLN A 911 -22.95 -32.42 -12.24
N GLN A 912 -22.12 -32.65 -11.22
CA GLN A 912 -21.72 -33.99 -10.78
C GLN A 912 -22.70 -34.64 -9.80
N PHE A 913 -23.44 -33.85 -9.02
CA PHE A 913 -24.37 -34.34 -8.00
C PHE A 913 -25.82 -33.90 -8.26
N PRO A 914 -26.44 -34.30 -9.39
CA PRO A 914 -27.80 -33.92 -9.72
C PRO A 914 -28.81 -34.49 -8.71
N SER A 915 -29.84 -33.70 -8.40
CA SER A 915 -30.94 -34.10 -7.52
C SER A 915 -31.74 -35.28 -8.12
N PRO A 916 -32.25 -36.22 -7.30
CA PRO A 916 -33.14 -37.29 -7.78
C PRO A 916 -34.50 -36.77 -8.28
N GLU A 917 -34.87 -35.55 -7.95
CA GLU A 917 -35.96 -34.79 -8.58
C GLU A 917 -35.30 -33.88 -9.62
N GLY A 918 -35.64 -34.06 -10.90
CA GLY A 918 -34.96 -33.44 -12.06
C GLY A 918 -34.87 -31.91 -12.02
N PRO A 919 -34.15 -31.29 -12.97
CA PRO A 919 -33.84 -29.86 -12.92
C PRO A 919 -35.12 -29.00 -12.90
N ALA A 920 -35.18 -28.06 -11.95
CA ALA A 920 -36.13 -26.96 -11.93
C ALA A 920 -35.57 -25.75 -12.71
#